data_AF-A0A956BLG3-F1
#
_entry.id   AF-A0A956BLG3-F1
#
_cell.length_a   1.000
_cell.length_b   1.000
_cell.length_c   1.000
_cell.angle_alpha   90.00
_cell.angle_beta   90.00
_cell.angle_gamma   90.00
#
_symmetry.space_group_name_H-M   'P 1'
#
loop_
_entity.id
_entity.type
_entity.pdbx_description
1 polymer ?
#
loop_
_entity_poly.entity_id
_entity_poly.type
_entity_poly.pdbx_seq_one_letter_code
_entity_poly.pdbx_strand_id
1 'polypeptide(L)'
;CDSLPENVDFDGDGIPTLFLGTAAHPRSLWVAEPPSWVPRLADASIERTDADVQELRVMDLDGDAVDELVVHLGPWTAHDVRVYTVESGGALTLRARQRLGGIADVAELPVGEQTALALVKHDAYPNPSLFGRGSPMGVPAGLYVYALEEGGLALRGARPLPDARNVPAGALVGDLDGDGDQDVVVASHGGSIVVELDARGNAVREHWIGGLTPLAVADVDGDPADELLVTLEDSPDVWALGVGDTLVPPVPDASPATDELEVIGLYGAAARRQRTLADLAPDPTTAAAHLAESARLHERARDFDASLADLERARALDDRADLAERTAALLEHLAHYDAMRALPAEHRRGPAGVATHELRFVHDLPDLAWEVPTAFEHVPGEGLHVVASSGDGLLARLPLRRTGEVVGVEVDLDGLVAEAGARLHLTLRSSDDDEAEGLGIRISPWGGAGQVERKVSCLAGPGERDLSVARSLLDSVRTPSRVQGRALVDRGDLVCDLALDSLRMFVRRPASVDPGQDLALEIRVLGPDPAARIDVLLRSVRLTGLEPLPVAQGAGRLVVERRYRDALPDLEDPLTRMEVLGRSARLDEARREWASLDISLPELLPAVRRQPGFWLDLLRSEAPDRVPEVVAAGWTIVYGSGDSDAVDRSLDRSWIDRLPIADGAVAGFLLRHASALSAADELERARQVFSRLAEEAPVAQQGDAFLGLAAVEARLGRTDEARRACGHAERMLSGTFIFPDRVDADPALHEICGG
;
A
#
# COMPACT_ATOMS: atom_id res chain seq x y z
N CYS A 1 0.66 4.03 -14.81
CA CYS A 1 1.01 2.86 -15.64
C CYS A 1 2.44 2.57 -15.29
N ASP A 2 2.66 1.55 -14.47
CA ASP A 2 3.95 1.36 -13.81
C ASP A 2 4.79 0.31 -14.55
N SER A 3 4.17 -0.48 -15.42
CA SER A 3 4.83 -1.35 -16.40
C SER A 3 5.02 -0.64 -17.75
N LEU A 4 6.19 -0.83 -18.38
CA LEU A 4 6.40 -0.44 -19.77
C LEU A 4 5.55 -1.34 -20.70
N PRO A 5 5.00 -0.79 -21.80
CA PRO A 5 4.28 -1.59 -22.78
C PRO A 5 5.25 -2.48 -23.56
N GLU A 6 4.88 -3.75 -23.75
CA GLU A 6 5.64 -4.71 -24.56
C GLU A 6 5.00 -4.88 -25.93
N ASN A 7 5.81 -4.79 -26.99
CA ASN A 7 5.37 -4.79 -28.38
C ASN A 7 6.19 -5.80 -29.19
N VAL A 8 5.67 -7.02 -29.34
CA VAL A 8 6.38 -8.15 -29.94
C VAL A 8 5.45 -8.94 -30.87
N ASP A 9 6.05 -9.53 -31.90
CA ASP A 9 5.42 -10.48 -32.81
C ASP A 9 5.61 -11.90 -32.25
N PHE A 10 4.70 -12.31 -31.36
CA PHE A 10 4.84 -13.55 -30.58
C PHE A 10 4.69 -14.82 -31.42
N ASP A 11 3.93 -14.80 -32.53
CA ASP A 11 3.70 -15.98 -33.37
C ASP A 11 4.43 -15.92 -34.71
N GLY A 12 5.27 -14.89 -34.92
CA GLY A 12 6.10 -14.71 -36.10
C GLY A 12 5.30 -14.40 -37.38
N ASP A 13 4.05 -13.94 -37.25
CA ASP A 13 3.17 -13.63 -38.37
C ASP A 13 3.41 -12.22 -38.96
N GLY A 14 4.30 -11.45 -38.33
CA GLY A 14 4.65 -10.07 -38.68
C GLY A 14 3.71 -9.03 -38.05
N ILE A 15 2.79 -9.44 -37.18
CA ILE A 15 1.78 -8.59 -36.54
C ILE A 15 2.16 -8.38 -35.06
N PRO A 16 2.56 -7.16 -34.70
CA PRO A 16 2.86 -6.86 -33.30
C PRO A 16 1.62 -6.95 -32.42
N THR A 17 1.78 -7.57 -31.25
CA THR A 17 0.82 -7.55 -30.16
C THR A 17 1.35 -6.67 -29.02
N LEU A 18 0.50 -5.74 -28.57
CA LEU A 18 0.81 -4.82 -27.48
C LEU A 18 0.15 -5.27 -26.18
N PHE A 19 0.95 -5.52 -25.14
CA PHE A 19 0.44 -5.75 -23.79
C PHE A 19 0.64 -4.54 -22.88
N LEU A 20 -0.35 -4.27 -22.02
CA LEU A 20 -0.32 -3.17 -21.05
C LEU A 20 -0.86 -3.64 -19.69
N GLY A 21 -0.02 -3.54 -18.66
CA GLY A 21 -0.39 -3.76 -17.27
C GLY A 21 -0.85 -2.49 -16.56
N THR A 22 -1.75 -2.63 -15.60
CA THR A 22 -2.15 -1.55 -14.68
C THR A 22 -2.00 -1.99 -13.22
N ALA A 23 -1.35 -1.13 -12.42
CA ALA A 23 -1.11 -1.32 -10.97
C ALA A 23 -2.13 -0.58 -10.09
N ALA A 24 -3.12 0.10 -10.68
CA ALA A 24 -4.11 0.86 -9.93
C ALA A 24 -5.42 1.00 -10.74
N HIS A 25 -6.50 0.46 -10.18
CA HIS A 25 -7.91 0.63 -10.54
C HIS A 25 -8.24 1.11 -11.98
N PRO A 26 -8.59 0.20 -12.91
CA PRO A 26 -8.67 -1.26 -12.74
C PRO A 26 -7.26 -1.89 -12.71
N ARG A 27 -7.10 -3.01 -12.00
CA ARG A 27 -5.90 -3.84 -12.01
C ARG A 27 -6.06 -4.94 -13.05
N SER A 28 -5.53 -4.71 -14.24
CA SER A 28 -5.87 -5.49 -15.42
C SER A 28 -4.66 -5.62 -16.35
N LEU A 29 -4.63 -6.72 -17.09
CA LEU A 29 -3.75 -6.87 -18.23
C LEU A 29 -4.57 -6.66 -19.50
N TRP A 30 -4.17 -5.70 -20.32
CA TRP A 30 -4.79 -5.36 -21.59
C TRP A 30 -3.93 -5.85 -22.74
N VAL A 31 -4.57 -6.17 -23.84
CA VAL A 31 -3.95 -6.50 -25.11
C VAL A 31 -4.59 -5.70 -26.25
N ALA A 32 -3.77 -5.24 -27.19
CA ALA A 32 -4.21 -4.50 -28.36
C ALA A 32 -3.38 -4.92 -29.59
N GLU A 33 -4.04 -5.04 -30.74
CA GLU A 33 -3.43 -5.50 -31.99
C GLU A 33 -3.84 -4.59 -33.15
N PRO A 34 -2.98 -4.40 -34.16
CA PRO A 34 -3.32 -3.65 -35.36
C PRO A 34 -4.40 -4.38 -36.20
N PRO A 35 -5.11 -3.67 -37.09
CA PRO A 35 -5.04 -2.23 -37.31
C PRO A 35 -5.85 -1.42 -36.29
N SER A 36 -6.67 -2.08 -35.47
CA SER A 36 -7.67 -1.39 -34.64
C SER A 36 -7.08 -0.74 -33.39
N TRP A 37 -6.03 -1.35 -32.81
CA TRP A 37 -5.44 -0.98 -31.53
C TRP A 37 -6.48 -0.76 -30.42
N VAL A 38 -7.64 -1.43 -30.51
CA VAL A 38 -8.68 -1.33 -29.51
C VAL A 38 -8.27 -2.24 -28.34
N PRO A 39 -7.98 -1.67 -27.16
CA PRO A 39 -7.58 -2.48 -26.02
C PRO A 39 -8.75 -3.36 -25.56
N ARG A 40 -8.43 -4.61 -25.25
CA ARG A 40 -9.33 -5.57 -24.61
C ARG A 40 -8.59 -6.27 -23.47
N LEU A 41 -9.33 -6.91 -22.58
CA LEU A 41 -8.74 -7.70 -21.52
C LEU A 41 -8.01 -8.91 -22.10
N ALA A 42 -6.76 -9.11 -21.68
CA ALA A 42 -5.93 -10.22 -22.11
C ALA A 42 -6.35 -11.53 -21.41
N ASP A 43 -6.55 -11.46 -20.09
CA ASP A 43 -6.97 -12.60 -19.28
C ASP A 43 -7.82 -12.15 -18.08
N ALA A 44 -9.08 -12.57 -18.04
CA ALA A 44 -9.99 -12.31 -16.93
C ALA A 44 -9.53 -12.98 -15.62
N SER A 45 -8.69 -14.01 -15.68
CA SER A 45 -8.10 -14.65 -14.50
C SER A 45 -7.12 -13.72 -13.77
N ILE A 46 -6.41 -12.85 -14.49
CA ILE A 46 -5.53 -11.83 -13.91
C ILE A 46 -6.38 -10.76 -13.23
N GLU A 47 -7.44 -10.27 -13.87
CA GLU A 47 -8.34 -9.30 -13.22
C GLU A 47 -8.95 -9.83 -11.92
N ARG A 48 -9.30 -11.12 -11.89
CA ARG A 48 -9.83 -11.76 -10.68
C ARG A 48 -8.83 -11.84 -9.54
N THR A 49 -7.54 -11.69 -9.82
CA THR A 49 -6.56 -11.57 -8.74
C THR A 49 -6.77 -10.28 -7.99
N ASP A 50 -7.08 -9.16 -8.65
CA ASP A 50 -7.00 -7.82 -8.05
C ASP A 50 -5.57 -7.51 -7.53
N ALA A 51 -4.55 -8.04 -8.22
CA ALA A 51 -3.15 -7.75 -7.97
C ALA A 51 -2.60 -6.76 -8.99
N ASP A 52 -1.62 -5.97 -8.58
CA ASP A 52 -0.99 -4.98 -9.46
C ASP A 52 -0.19 -5.69 -10.55
N VAL A 53 -0.40 -5.33 -11.81
CA VAL A 53 0.53 -5.74 -12.87
C VAL A 53 1.73 -4.79 -12.81
N GLN A 54 2.78 -5.20 -12.11
CA GLN A 54 3.95 -4.35 -11.84
C GLN A 54 4.95 -4.38 -13.00
N GLU A 55 5.09 -5.52 -13.66
CA GLU A 55 6.11 -5.71 -14.69
C GLU A 55 5.64 -6.69 -15.77
N LEU A 56 6.05 -6.40 -17.00
CA LEU A 56 5.89 -7.25 -18.17
C LEU A 56 7.27 -7.43 -18.80
N ARG A 57 7.59 -8.66 -19.21
CA ARG A 57 8.78 -8.98 -20.01
C ARG A 57 8.42 -9.95 -21.11
N VAL A 58 9.14 -9.87 -22.22
CA VAL A 58 9.01 -10.79 -23.35
C VAL A 58 10.38 -11.37 -23.64
N MET A 59 10.49 -12.70 -23.58
CA MET A 59 11.74 -13.42 -23.81
C MET A 59 11.47 -14.89 -24.11
N ASP A 60 12.31 -15.51 -24.93
CA ASP A 60 12.34 -16.95 -25.19
C ASP A 60 12.99 -17.69 -24.00
N LEU A 61 12.17 -18.30 -23.14
CA LEU A 61 12.60 -18.97 -21.92
C LEU A 61 12.91 -20.46 -22.12
N ASP A 62 12.37 -21.11 -23.15
CA ASP A 62 12.57 -22.53 -23.41
C ASP A 62 13.51 -22.85 -24.60
N GLY A 63 13.96 -21.82 -25.31
CA GLY A 63 14.96 -21.87 -26.38
C GLY A 63 14.39 -22.32 -27.72
N ASP A 64 13.07 -22.23 -27.92
CA ASP A 64 12.40 -22.64 -29.16
C ASP A 64 12.26 -21.51 -30.19
N ALA A 65 12.82 -20.34 -29.89
CA ALA A 65 12.73 -19.09 -30.64
C ALA A 65 11.32 -18.50 -30.73
N VAL A 66 10.42 -18.87 -29.82
CA VAL A 66 9.12 -18.24 -29.59
C VAL A 66 9.16 -17.55 -28.22
N ASP A 67 8.89 -16.25 -28.19
CA ASP A 67 8.94 -15.54 -26.92
C ASP A 67 7.74 -15.88 -26.02
N GLU A 68 7.99 -16.03 -24.72
CA GLU A 68 6.97 -16.03 -23.70
C GLU A 68 6.69 -14.64 -23.14
N LEU A 69 5.44 -14.40 -22.72
CA LEU A 69 5.07 -13.25 -21.92
C LEU A 69 5.21 -13.58 -20.43
N VAL A 70 6.11 -12.89 -19.75
CA VAL A 70 6.27 -12.92 -18.30
C VAL A 70 5.49 -11.78 -17.67
N VAL A 71 4.64 -12.10 -16.70
CA VAL A 71 3.78 -11.15 -15.99
C VAL A 71 4.07 -11.23 -14.50
N HIS A 72 4.59 -10.15 -13.92
CA HIS A 72 4.73 -10.01 -12.48
C HIS A 72 3.45 -9.40 -11.90
N LEU A 73 2.77 -10.18 -11.07
CA LEU A 73 1.62 -9.76 -10.28
C LEU A 73 2.05 -9.48 -8.84
N GLY A 74 2.11 -8.19 -8.53
CA GLY A 74 2.64 -7.63 -7.32
C GLY A 74 1.74 -7.78 -6.08
N PRO A 75 1.82 -6.82 -5.14
CA PRO A 75 1.08 -6.90 -3.88
C PRO A 75 -0.45 -6.88 -4.08
N TRP A 76 -1.16 -6.93 -2.95
CA TRP A 76 -2.61 -7.14 -2.78
C TRP A 76 -3.03 -8.59 -2.64
N THR A 77 -2.81 -9.45 -3.65
CA THR A 77 -3.43 -10.78 -3.62
C THR A 77 -2.62 -11.89 -4.30
N ALA A 78 -1.75 -11.59 -5.27
CA ALA A 78 -1.09 -12.62 -6.08
C ALA A 78 0.34 -12.94 -5.60
N HIS A 79 1.22 -11.94 -5.50
CA HIS A 79 2.62 -12.10 -5.09
C HIS A 79 3.38 -13.16 -5.93
N ASP A 80 3.10 -13.20 -7.23
CA ASP A 80 3.60 -14.23 -8.14
C ASP A 80 4.09 -13.68 -9.49
N VAL A 81 4.95 -14.47 -10.13
CA VAL A 81 5.33 -14.33 -11.54
C VAL A 81 4.65 -15.43 -12.33
N ARG A 82 4.16 -15.08 -13.51
CA ARG A 82 3.49 -15.98 -14.43
C ARG A 82 4.17 -15.92 -15.79
N VAL A 83 4.26 -17.07 -16.44
CA VAL A 83 4.81 -17.21 -17.79
C VAL A 83 3.70 -17.72 -18.68
N TYR A 84 3.45 -17.02 -19.78
CA TYR A 84 2.39 -17.32 -20.73
C TYR A 84 2.97 -17.55 -22.12
N THR A 85 2.49 -18.57 -22.81
CA THR A 85 2.53 -18.58 -24.28
C THR A 85 1.44 -17.67 -24.80
N VAL A 86 1.78 -16.84 -25.78
CA VAL A 86 0.82 -15.96 -26.46
C VAL A 86 0.39 -16.61 -27.76
N GLU A 87 -0.89 -16.92 -27.88
CA GLU A 87 -1.49 -17.47 -29.10
C GLU A 87 -1.91 -16.35 -30.06
N SER A 88 -2.09 -16.70 -31.33
CA SER A 88 -2.61 -15.81 -32.37
C SER A 88 -3.87 -15.07 -31.90
N GLY A 89 -3.90 -13.75 -32.04
CA GLY A 89 -4.99 -12.95 -31.48
C GLY A 89 -4.82 -12.67 -29.99
N GLY A 90 -3.58 -12.61 -29.48
CA GLY A 90 -3.23 -12.19 -28.12
C GLY A 90 -3.91 -12.98 -26.99
N ALA A 91 -4.26 -14.25 -27.22
CA ALA A 91 -4.83 -15.11 -26.18
C ALA A 91 -3.70 -15.72 -25.33
N LEU A 92 -3.89 -15.75 -24.02
CA LEU A 92 -2.85 -16.17 -23.08
C LEU A 92 -3.10 -17.59 -22.58
N THR A 93 -2.10 -18.46 -22.74
CA THR A 93 -2.08 -19.80 -22.16
C THR A 93 -0.97 -19.87 -21.10
N LEU A 94 -1.36 -20.05 -19.84
CA LEU A 94 -0.43 -20.08 -18.70
C LEU A 94 0.45 -21.34 -18.77
N ARG A 95 1.77 -21.15 -18.90
CA ARG A 95 2.78 -22.22 -18.94
C ARG A 95 3.30 -22.52 -17.55
N ALA A 96 3.61 -21.48 -16.80
CA ALA A 96 4.21 -21.62 -15.48
C ALA A 96 3.84 -20.47 -14.55
N ARG A 97 3.97 -20.72 -13.25
CA ARG A 97 3.70 -19.75 -12.20
C ARG A 97 4.60 -20.03 -11.01
N GLN A 98 5.14 -18.97 -10.42
CA GLN A 98 5.93 -19.06 -9.21
C GLN A 98 5.54 -17.96 -8.22
N ARG A 99 5.17 -18.36 -7.02
CA ARG A 99 4.84 -17.43 -5.92
C ARG A 99 6.04 -17.28 -4.98
N LEU A 100 6.42 -16.06 -4.65
CA LEU A 100 7.62 -15.77 -3.83
C LEU A 100 7.36 -14.74 -2.72
N GLY A 101 6.48 -13.76 -2.96
CA GLY A 101 6.34 -12.59 -2.10
C GLY A 101 6.37 -11.31 -2.91
N GLY A 102 6.81 -10.20 -2.31
CA GLY A 102 7.11 -8.98 -3.07
C GLY A 102 8.33 -9.17 -3.96
N ILE A 103 8.21 -8.86 -5.25
CA ILE A 103 9.31 -8.92 -6.22
C ILE A 103 9.62 -7.49 -6.65
N ALA A 104 10.89 -7.12 -6.60
CA ALA A 104 11.38 -5.79 -6.90
C ALA A 104 11.68 -5.64 -8.40
N ASP A 105 12.09 -6.74 -9.05
CA ASP A 105 12.42 -6.75 -10.47
C ASP A 105 12.42 -8.18 -11.05
N VAL A 106 12.18 -8.26 -12.36
CA VAL A 106 12.28 -9.48 -13.19
C VAL A 106 13.27 -9.22 -14.32
N ALA A 107 14.45 -9.83 -14.22
CA ALA A 107 15.49 -9.73 -15.22
C ALA A 107 15.61 -11.00 -16.08
N GLU A 108 15.93 -10.77 -17.35
CA GLU A 108 16.35 -11.80 -18.30
C GLU A 108 17.79 -12.19 -17.99
N LEU A 109 18.05 -13.49 -17.81
CA LEU A 109 19.38 -14.00 -17.48
C LEU A 109 19.77 -15.11 -18.48
N PRO A 110 20.65 -14.84 -19.45
CA PRO A 110 21.22 -15.90 -20.28
C PRO A 110 22.03 -16.89 -19.42
N VAL A 111 21.73 -18.18 -19.53
CA VAL A 111 22.39 -19.28 -18.82
C VAL A 111 22.73 -20.38 -19.83
N GLY A 112 23.95 -20.34 -20.36
CA GLY A 112 24.38 -21.24 -21.42
C GLY A 112 23.64 -20.98 -22.74
N GLU A 113 22.91 -21.98 -23.25
CA GLU A 113 22.08 -21.85 -24.46
C GLU A 113 20.61 -21.51 -24.16
N GLN A 114 20.25 -21.36 -22.88
CA GLN A 114 18.88 -21.08 -22.44
C GLN A 114 18.80 -19.73 -21.75
N THR A 115 17.60 -19.17 -21.70
CA THR A 115 17.29 -17.98 -20.93
C THR A 115 16.59 -18.38 -19.63
N ALA A 116 17.01 -17.79 -18.52
CA ALA A 116 16.41 -17.94 -17.21
C ALA A 116 15.79 -16.63 -16.73
N LEU A 117 14.90 -16.72 -15.75
CA LEU A 117 14.35 -15.59 -15.01
C LEU A 117 15.15 -15.37 -13.74
N ALA A 118 15.76 -14.19 -13.61
CA ALA A 118 16.33 -13.69 -12.37
C ALA A 118 15.30 -12.81 -11.65
N LEU A 119 14.79 -13.31 -10.52
CA LEU A 119 13.77 -12.65 -9.70
C LEU A 119 14.40 -12.08 -8.44
N VAL A 120 14.32 -10.75 -8.27
CA VAL A 120 14.79 -10.10 -7.04
C VAL A 120 13.64 -9.95 -6.07
N LYS A 121 13.63 -10.76 -5.01
CA LYS A 121 12.58 -10.80 -4.00
C LYS A 121 12.92 -9.88 -2.84
N HIS A 122 11.95 -9.06 -2.41
CA HIS A 122 12.06 -8.19 -1.23
C HIS A 122 11.04 -8.55 -0.13
N ASP A 123 11.32 -8.10 1.10
CA ASP A 123 10.47 -8.30 2.28
C ASP A 123 9.53 -7.11 2.53
N ALA A 124 8.69 -6.79 1.55
CA ALA A 124 7.57 -5.87 1.75
C ALA A 124 6.23 -6.49 1.38
N TYR A 125 5.14 -5.83 1.83
CA TYR A 125 3.76 -6.24 1.58
C TYR A 125 3.42 -7.64 2.14
N PRO A 126 3.43 -7.83 3.47
CA PRO A 126 3.09 -9.11 4.08
C PRO A 126 1.66 -9.55 3.74
N ASN A 127 1.50 -10.83 3.40
CA ASN A 127 0.23 -11.48 3.12
C ASN A 127 0.11 -12.79 3.92
N PRO A 128 -0.26 -12.73 5.22
CA PRO A 128 -0.38 -13.91 6.07
C PRO A 128 -1.49 -14.87 5.65
N SER A 129 -2.45 -14.41 4.82
CA SER A 129 -3.50 -15.27 4.27
C SER A 129 -2.97 -16.17 3.16
N LEU A 130 -1.97 -15.70 2.42
CA LEU A 130 -1.38 -16.40 1.28
C LEU A 130 -0.18 -17.27 1.66
N PHE A 131 0.66 -16.79 2.58
CA PHE A 131 1.91 -17.44 2.98
C PHE A 131 1.90 -17.97 4.42
N GLY A 132 0.79 -17.80 5.13
CA GLY A 132 0.67 -18.14 6.54
C GLY A 132 1.30 -17.09 7.47
N ARG A 133 0.90 -17.11 8.75
CA ARG A 133 1.37 -16.16 9.77
C ARG A 133 2.84 -16.34 10.16
N GLY A 134 3.43 -17.51 9.90
CA GLY A 134 4.82 -17.82 10.23
C GLY A 134 5.83 -17.24 9.23
N SER A 135 5.41 -17.04 7.98
CA SER A 135 6.24 -16.44 6.93
C SER A 135 5.38 -15.54 6.04
N PRO A 136 4.80 -14.45 6.57
CA PRO A 136 3.83 -13.64 5.84
C PRO A 136 4.44 -12.95 4.61
N MET A 137 5.76 -12.92 4.48
CA MET A 137 6.50 -12.35 3.34
C MET A 137 6.81 -13.37 2.24
N GLY A 138 6.40 -14.64 2.38
CA GLY A 138 6.74 -15.71 1.43
C GLY A 138 8.13 -16.31 1.67
N VAL A 139 8.89 -16.56 0.61
CA VAL A 139 10.28 -17.07 0.70
C VAL A 139 11.22 -15.99 1.24
N PRO A 140 12.42 -16.29 1.76
CA PRO A 140 13.36 -15.25 2.20
C PRO A 140 13.69 -14.22 1.11
N ALA A 141 13.93 -12.97 1.46
CA ALA A 141 14.38 -11.96 0.49
C ALA A 141 15.72 -12.33 -0.15
N GLY A 142 15.86 -12.12 -1.46
CA GLY A 142 17.04 -12.56 -2.20
C GLY A 142 16.85 -12.67 -3.72
N LEU A 143 17.90 -13.14 -4.40
CA LEU A 143 17.91 -13.45 -5.84
C LEU A 143 17.47 -14.90 -6.06
N TYR A 144 16.54 -15.11 -6.98
CA TYR A 144 16.04 -16.43 -7.37
C TYR A 144 16.12 -16.60 -8.88
N VAL A 145 16.82 -17.63 -9.34
CA VAL A 145 17.00 -17.94 -10.75
C VAL A 145 16.14 -19.14 -11.12
N TYR A 146 15.23 -18.97 -12.08
CA TYR A 146 14.33 -20.00 -12.57
C TYR A 146 14.50 -20.25 -14.06
N ALA A 147 14.52 -21.51 -14.48
CA ALA A 147 14.42 -21.88 -15.89
C ALA A 147 13.00 -22.40 -16.19
N LEU A 148 12.51 -22.16 -17.41
CA LEU A 148 11.27 -22.79 -17.87
C LEU A 148 11.57 -24.23 -18.31
N GLU A 149 10.85 -25.19 -17.73
CA GLU A 149 10.90 -26.60 -18.11
C GLU A 149 9.48 -27.09 -18.43
N GLU A 150 9.34 -28.30 -18.99
CA GLU A 150 8.03 -28.89 -19.36
C GLU A 150 7.03 -28.92 -18.18
N GLY A 151 7.54 -29.02 -16.94
CA GLY A 151 6.73 -29.02 -15.71
C GLY A 151 6.48 -27.66 -15.06
N GLY A 152 7.03 -26.57 -15.61
CA GLY A 152 6.91 -25.21 -15.06
C GLY A 152 8.26 -24.55 -14.78
N LEU A 153 8.28 -23.58 -13.85
CA LEU A 153 9.50 -22.88 -13.46
C LEU A 153 10.32 -23.74 -12.48
N ALA A 154 11.48 -24.22 -12.94
CA ALA A 154 12.42 -24.98 -12.13
C ALA A 154 13.48 -24.05 -11.50
N LEU A 155 13.59 -24.07 -10.17
CA LEU A 155 14.59 -23.28 -9.45
C LEU A 155 16.00 -23.80 -9.78
N ARG A 156 16.83 -22.96 -10.40
CA ARG A 156 18.24 -23.21 -10.69
C ARG A 156 19.14 -22.79 -9.54
N GLY A 157 18.89 -21.60 -9.00
CA GLY A 157 19.68 -21.02 -7.91
C GLY A 157 18.81 -20.13 -7.04
N ALA A 158 19.05 -20.14 -5.73
CA ALA A 158 18.46 -19.19 -4.80
C ALA A 158 19.54 -18.66 -3.87
N ARG A 159 19.60 -17.34 -3.76
CA ARG A 159 20.57 -16.66 -2.91
C ARG A 159 19.89 -15.61 -2.05
N PRO A 160 19.66 -15.90 -0.75
CA PRO A 160 19.17 -14.89 0.18
C PRO A 160 20.13 -13.70 0.20
N LEU A 161 19.59 -12.49 0.04
CA LEU A 161 20.37 -11.26 0.07
C LEU A 161 20.14 -10.53 1.40
N PRO A 162 21.19 -10.10 2.11
CA PRO A 162 21.05 -9.30 3.32
C PRO A 162 20.31 -7.98 3.03
N ASP A 163 19.45 -7.55 3.96
CA ASP A 163 18.78 -6.24 3.95
C ASP A 163 17.87 -5.94 2.73
N ALA A 164 17.40 -6.97 2.03
CA ALA A 164 16.49 -6.84 0.90
C ALA A 164 15.04 -6.44 1.30
N ARG A 165 14.83 -5.71 2.40
CA ARG A 165 13.53 -5.10 2.71
C ARG A 165 13.21 -3.94 1.78
N ASN A 166 14.23 -3.22 1.33
CA ASN A 166 14.13 -2.00 0.53
C ASN A 166 15.12 -2.06 -0.64
N VAL A 167 15.01 -3.07 -1.50
CA VAL A 167 15.72 -3.11 -2.78
C VAL A 167 15.03 -2.07 -3.68
N PRO A 168 15.66 -0.91 -4.00
CA PRO A 168 15.12 -0.06 -5.05
C PRO A 168 15.07 -0.87 -6.35
N ALA A 169 13.96 -0.74 -7.10
CA ALA A 169 13.73 -1.52 -8.31
C ALA A 169 14.95 -1.49 -9.24
N GLY A 170 15.42 -2.67 -9.67
CA GLY A 170 16.50 -2.83 -10.64
C GLY A 170 17.49 -3.95 -10.33
N ALA A 171 17.48 -4.97 -11.18
CA ALA A 171 18.54 -5.92 -11.41
C ALA A 171 19.18 -5.61 -12.77
N LEU A 172 20.51 -5.58 -12.81
CA LEU A 172 21.26 -5.51 -14.07
C LEU A 172 21.95 -6.84 -14.30
N VAL A 173 22.10 -7.22 -15.56
CA VAL A 173 22.71 -8.47 -15.98
C VAL A 173 23.83 -8.18 -16.98
N GLY A 174 24.97 -8.84 -16.82
CA GLY A 174 26.14 -8.77 -17.71
C GLY A 174 27.30 -9.62 -17.19
N ASP A 175 28.29 -9.91 -18.03
CA ASP A 175 29.46 -10.73 -17.69
C ASP A 175 30.53 -9.85 -17.03
N LEU A 176 30.49 -9.67 -15.70
CA LEU A 176 31.31 -8.65 -15.03
C LEU A 176 32.75 -9.09 -14.76
N ASP A 177 33.04 -10.39 -14.88
CA ASP A 177 34.38 -10.94 -14.65
C ASP A 177 35.06 -11.49 -15.91
N GLY A 178 34.35 -11.49 -17.04
CA GLY A 178 34.83 -11.84 -18.37
C GLY A 178 35.02 -13.35 -18.57
N ASP A 179 34.34 -14.18 -17.78
CA ASP A 179 34.43 -15.63 -17.86
C ASP A 179 33.45 -16.26 -18.87
N GLY A 180 32.53 -15.45 -19.40
CA GLY A 180 31.51 -15.82 -20.39
C GLY A 180 30.14 -16.16 -19.79
N ASP A 181 30.03 -16.26 -18.46
CA ASP A 181 28.77 -16.44 -17.74
C ASP A 181 28.19 -15.07 -17.33
N GLN A 182 26.87 -14.97 -17.22
CA GLN A 182 26.20 -13.69 -16.90
C GLN A 182 26.02 -13.53 -15.39
N ASP A 183 26.41 -12.38 -14.86
CA ASP A 183 26.27 -12.01 -13.45
C ASP A 183 25.05 -11.13 -13.21
N VAL A 184 24.67 -10.96 -11.94
CA VAL A 184 23.54 -10.12 -11.54
C VAL A 184 23.97 -9.05 -10.55
N VAL A 185 23.66 -7.78 -10.87
CA VAL A 185 23.81 -6.65 -9.94
C VAL A 185 22.46 -6.25 -9.40
N VAL A 186 22.29 -6.36 -8.09
CA VAL A 186 21.08 -5.97 -7.38
C VAL A 186 21.32 -4.65 -6.65
N ALA A 187 20.53 -3.62 -6.97
CA ALA A 187 20.58 -2.36 -6.24
C ALA A 187 20.09 -2.57 -4.80
N SER A 188 20.74 -1.93 -3.82
CA SER A 188 20.36 -2.01 -2.42
C SER A 188 20.42 -0.63 -1.75
N HIS A 189 19.80 -0.49 -0.58
CA HIS A 189 19.86 0.77 0.15
C HIS A 189 21.31 1.05 0.60
N GLY A 190 21.92 2.11 0.06
CA GLY A 190 23.30 2.50 0.37
C GLY A 190 24.38 1.74 -0.41
N GLY A 191 24.04 0.99 -1.47
CA GLY A 191 25.01 0.33 -2.34
C GLY A 191 24.40 -0.61 -3.38
N SER A 192 25.20 -1.54 -3.90
CA SER A 192 24.76 -2.62 -4.78
C SER A 192 25.44 -3.94 -4.43
N ILE A 193 24.74 -5.05 -4.63
CA ILE A 193 25.26 -6.40 -4.46
C ILE A 193 25.48 -6.98 -5.85
N VAL A 194 26.72 -7.34 -6.18
CA VAL A 194 27.05 -8.12 -7.38
C VAL A 194 27.08 -9.58 -6.98
N VAL A 195 26.36 -10.41 -7.72
CA VAL A 195 26.30 -11.85 -7.55
C VAL A 195 26.91 -12.48 -8.80
N GLU A 196 28.12 -13.03 -8.66
CA GLU A 196 28.78 -13.78 -9.72
C GLU A 196 28.07 -15.13 -9.89
N LEU A 197 27.69 -15.51 -11.11
CA LEU A 197 26.98 -16.76 -11.38
C LEU A 197 27.82 -17.73 -12.24
N ASP A 198 27.61 -19.04 -12.06
CA ASP A 198 28.16 -20.03 -13.00
C ASP A 198 27.25 -20.24 -14.22
N ALA A 199 27.73 -20.97 -15.22
CA ALA A 199 27.00 -21.39 -16.43
C ALA A 199 25.68 -22.14 -16.19
N ARG A 200 25.30 -22.41 -14.94
CA ARG A 200 24.03 -23.03 -14.54
C ARG A 200 23.15 -22.08 -13.72
N GLY A 201 23.55 -20.82 -13.55
CA GLY A 201 22.86 -19.80 -12.77
C GLY A 201 23.01 -19.95 -11.25
N ASN A 202 24.02 -20.68 -10.77
CA ASN A 202 24.30 -20.76 -9.33
C ASN A 202 25.24 -19.64 -8.90
N ALA A 203 24.94 -18.99 -7.78
CA ALA A 203 25.84 -18.01 -7.18
C ALA A 203 27.17 -18.65 -6.77
N VAL A 204 28.26 -18.14 -7.32
CA VAL A 204 29.65 -18.54 -7.04
C VAL A 204 30.29 -17.59 -6.03
N ARG A 205 30.06 -16.28 -6.19
CA ARG A 205 30.62 -15.23 -5.33
C ARG A 205 29.65 -14.07 -5.18
N GLU A 206 29.88 -13.27 -4.14
CA GLU A 206 29.13 -12.05 -3.89
C GLU A 206 30.09 -10.93 -3.52
N HIS A 207 29.81 -9.76 -4.09
CA HIS A 207 30.51 -8.52 -3.78
C HIS A 207 29.50 -7.48 -3.35
N TRP A 208 29.84 -6.74 -2.31
CA TRP A 208 29.03 -5.59 -1.91
C TRP A 208 29.79 -4.31 -2.19
N ILE A 209 29.17 -3.43 -2.96
CA ILE A 209 29.72 -2.17 -3.41
C ILE A 209 28.94 -1.06 -2.71
N GLY A 210 29.54 -0.47 -1.67
CA GLY A 210 28.89 0.58 -0.88
C GLY A 210 28.94 1.96 -1.55
N GLY A 211 27.91 2.78 -1.32
CA GLY A 211 27.86 4.19 -1.73
C GLY A 211 27.71 4.43 -3.24
N LEU A 212 27.42 3.37 -4.00
CA LEU A 212 27.23 3.41 -5.45
C LEU A 212 25.82 2.98 -5.81
N THR A 213 25.21 3.71 -6.75
CA THR A 213 23.92 3.36 -7.36
C THR A 213 24.19 2.85 -8.77
N PRO A 214 23.84 1.58 -9.08
CA PRO A 214 24.05 1.03 -10.40
C PRO A 214 23.08 1.66 -11.41
N LEU A 215 23.56 1.92 -12.62
CA LEU A 215 22.80 2.54 -13.70
C LEU A 215 22.61 1.60 -14.90
N ALA A 216 23.67 0.92 -15.30
CA ALA A 216 23.68 0.00 -16.44
C ALA A 216 24.91 -0.93 -16.37
N VAL A 217 24.86 -2.04 -17.11
CA VAL A 217 25.99 -2.92 -17.36
C VAL A 217 26.21 -2.98 -18.87
N ALA A 218 27.45 -2.80 -19.33
CA ALA A 218 27.81 -2.88 -20.74
C ALA A 218 29.34 -2.94 -20.92
N ASP A 219 29.80 -3.68 -21.92
CA ASP A 219 31.12 -3.53 -22.53
C ASP A 219 31.32 -2.10 -23.10
N VAL A 220 32.15 -1.30 -22.43
CA VAL A 220 32.51 0.06 -22.86
C VAL A 220 33.96 0.20 -23.31
N ASP A 221 34.80 -0.81 -23.12
CA ASP A 221 36.24 -0.75 -23.43
C ASP A 221 36.74 -1.82 -24.42
N GLY A 222 35.89 -2.80 -24.76
CA GLY A 222 36.09 -3.83 -25.76
C GLY A 222 36.81 -5.08 -25.25
N ASP A 223 36.90 -5.26 -23.93
CA ASP A 223 37.41 -6.48 -23.32
C ASP A 223 36.27 -7.51 -23.05
N PRO A 224 36.59 -8.74 -22.61
CA PRO A 224 35.56 -9.76 -22.39
C PRO A 224 34.59 -9.47 -21.24
N ALA A 225 34.93 -8.57 -20.31
CA ALA A 225 34.11 -8.23 -19.16
C ALA A 225 33.26 -6.98 -19.46
N ASP A 226 31.98 -7.05 -19.14
CA ASP A 226 31.11 -5.88 -19.11
C ASP A 226 31.45 -4.98 -17.93
N GLU A 227 31.32 -3.67 -18.11
CA GLU A 227 31.51 -2.72 -17.03
C GLU A 227 30.22 -2.27 -16.38
N LEU A 228 30.30 -2.08 -15.06
CA LEU A 228 29.21 -1.54 -14.27
C LEU A 228 29.26 -0.02 -14.26
N LEU A 229 28.27 0.61 -14.87
CA LEU A 229 28.08 2.06 -14.81
C LEU A 229 27.37 2.44 -13.50
N VAL A 230 27.95 3.36 -12.73
CA VAL A 230 27.46 3.76 -11.41
C VAL A 230 27.46 5.28 -11.21
N THR A 231 26.62 5.76 -10.31
CA THR A 231 26.73 7.09 -9.69
C THR A 231 27.06 6.98 -8.21
N LEU A 232 27.64 8.04 -7.66
CA LEU A 232 27.82 8.20 -6.22
C LEU A 232 26.63 8.97 -5.65
N GLU A 233 26.17 8.62 -4.45
CA GLU A 233 24.99 9.24 -3.82
C GLU A 233 25.07 10.78 -3.75
N ASP A 234 26.28 11.33 -3.58
CA ASP A 234 26.55 12.78 -3.48
C ASP A 234 27.22 13.39 -4.73
N SER A 235 27.31 12.66 -5.85
CA SER A 235 27.93 13.16 -7.08
C SER A 235 27.05 12.93 -8.32
N PRO A 236 26.91 13.94 -9.21
CA PRO A 236 26.25 13.76 -10.49
C PRO A 236 27.10 12.99 -11.52
N ASP A 237 28.36 12.68 -11.20
CA ASP A 237 29.28 12.01 -12.12
C ASP A 237 28.95 10.52 -12.27
N VAL A 238 29.01 10.04 -13.51
CA VAL A 238 28.89 8.61 -13.84
C VAL A 238 30.30 8.01 -13.97
N TRP A 239 30.49 6.87 -13.32
CA TRP A 239 31.72 6.08 -13.34
C TRP A 239 31.47 4.76 -14.06
N ALA A 240 32.46 4.25 -14.79
CA ALA A 240 32.49 2.89 -15.31
C ALA A 240 33.47 2.08 -14.46
N LEU A 241 33.00 1.01 -13.83
CA LEU A 241 33.82 0.10 -13.03
C LEU A 241 34.25 -1.07 -13.91
N GLY A 242 35.55 -1.37 -13.93
CA GLY A 242 36.16 -2.36 -14.83
C GLY A 242 37.13 -1.73 -15.83
N VAL A 243 36.89 -0.46 -16.21
CA VAL A 243 37.72 0.24 -17.21
C VAL A 243 39.03 0.79 -16.65
N GLY A 244 40.15 0.28 -17.18
CA GLY A 244 41.49 0.85 -17.01
C GLY A 244 42.07 0.81 -15.59
N ASP A 245 43.19 1.51 -15.37
CA ASP A 245 43.94 1.46 -14.10
C ASP A 245 43.55 2.56 -13.09
N THR A 246 42.56 3.38 -13.44
CA THR A 246 42.14 4.49 -12.56
C THR A 246 41.38 3.89 -11.41
N LEU A 247 42.00 3.87 -10.23
CA LEU A 247 41.27 3.57 -9.00
C LEU A 247 40.07 4.50 -8.94
N VAL A 248 38.87 3.91 -8.80
CA VAL A 248 37.68 4.66 -8.36
C VAL A 248 38.18 5.54 -7.21
N PRO A 249 37.99 6.89 -7.28
CA PRO A 249 38.41 7.75 -6.18
C PRO A 249 37.85 7.09 -4.95
N PRO A 250 38.68 6.77 -3.94
CA PRO A 250 38.22 5.94 -2.84
C PRO A 250 36.93 6.57 -2.35
N VAL A 251 35.80 5.92 -2.66
CA VAL A 251 34.61 6.02 -1.83
C VAL A 251 35.20 5.57 -0.53
N PRO A 252 35.41 6.46 0.46
CA PRO A 252 36.31 6.21 1.56
C PRO A 252 36.20 4.75 2.00
N ASP A 253 37.21 3.95 1.66
CA ASP A 253 37.27 2.53 1.93
C ASP A 253 38.52 2.39 2.80
N ALA A 254 38.45 2.24 4.10
CA ALA A 254 37.30 2.05 4.96
C ALA A 254 36.29 3.19 4.92
N SER A 255 34.98 2.89 4.95
CA SER A 255 34.02 3.74 5.66
C SER A 255 34.71 4.00 7.00
N PRO A 256 35.34 5.17 7.21
CA PRO A 256 36.50 5.24 8.08
C PRO A 256 36.19 4.51 9.40
N ALA A 257 37.04 3.51 9.76
CA ALA A 257 36.70 2.46 10.74
C ALA A 257 35.93 3.09 11.89
N THR A 258 34.63 2.82 12.12
CA THR A 258 33.67 3.66 12.89
C THR A 258 34.25 4.89 13.62
N ASP A 259 35.19 4.69 14.54
CA ASP A 259 36.20 5.63 15.05
C ASP A 259 36.65 6.74 14.06
N GLU A 260 37.17 6.46 12.87
CA GLU A 260 37.62 7.45 11.90
C GLU A 260 36.43 8.25 11.31
N LEU A 261 35.24 7.64 11.05
CA LEU A 261 34.05 8.36 10.56
C LEU A 261 33.55 9.30 11.64
N GLU A 262 33.56 8.81 12.87
CA GLU A 262 33.25 9.56 14.07
C GLU A 262 34.26 10.70 14.29
N VAL A 263 35.56 10.47 14.07
CA VAL A 263 36.64 11.46 14.18
C VAL A 263 36.48 12.59 13.18
N ILE A 264 36.04 12.31 11.95
CA ILE A 264 35.76 13.34 10.93
C ILE A 264 34.32 13.88 11.00
N GLY A 265 33.51 13.44 11.97
CA GLY A 265 32.18 13.97 12.26
C GLY A 265 31.04 13.43 11.38
N LEU A 266 31.27 12.37 10.59
CA LEU A 266 30.27 11.73 9.73
C LEU A 266 29.47 10.65 10.49
N TYR A 267 28.81 11.07 11.57
CA TYR A 267 28.16 10.16 12.52
C TYR A 267 27.03 9.30 11.92
N GLY A 268 26.25 9.83 10.96
CA GLY A 268 25.16 9.05 10.32
C GLY A 268 25.68 7.90 9.45
N ALA A 269 26.77 8.13 8.71
CA ALA A 269 27.43 7.07 7.95
C ALA A 269 28.08 6.04 8.87
N ALA A 270 28.69 6.49 9.99
CA ALA A 270 29.25 5.62 11.01
C ALA A 270 28.19 4.69 11.62
N ALA A 271 26.99 5.24 11.87
CA ALA A 271 25.86 4.51 12.42
C ALA A 271 25.32 3.45 11.44
N ARG A 272 25.04 3.82 10.18
CA ARG A 272 24.61 2.86 9.15
C ARG A 272 25.57 1.68 9.02
N ARG A 273 26.88 1.94 9.06
CA ARG A 273 27.90 0.88 9.07
C ARG A 273 27.79 -0.03 10.29
N GLN A 274 27.55 0.51 11.49
CA GLN A 274 27.35 -0.32 12.68
C GLN A 274 26.09 -1.17 12.57
N ARG A 275 25.00 -0.65 11.99
CA ARG A 275 23.79 -1.45 11.70
C ARG A 275 24.10 -2.61 10.75
N THR A 276 24.82 -2.35 9.66
CA THR A 276 25.33 -3.39 8.77
C THR A 276 26.16 -4.45 9.50
N LEU A 277 27.10 -4.03 10.36
CA LEU A 277 27.92 -4.97 11.14
C LEU A 277 27.07 -5.82 12.10
N ALA A 278 25.97 -5.26 12.60
CA ALA A 278 25.02 -6.02 13.41
C ALA A 278 24.29 -7.08 12.60
N ASP A 279 23.90 -6.77 11.36
CA ASP A 279 23.22 -7.70 10.46
C ASP A 279 24.14 -8.86 10.02
N LEU A 280 25.45 -8.61 9.95
CA LEU A 280 26.48 -9.62 9.63
C LEU A 280 27.05 -10.36 10.86
N ALA A 281 26.64 -9.99 12.07
CA ALA A 281 27.22 -10.54 13.28
C ALA A 281 26.87 -12.04 13.45
N PRO A 282 27.83 -12.88 13.88
CA PRO A 282 27.66 -14.33 13.94
C PRO A 282 26.74 -14.80 15.08
N ASP A 283 26.40 -13.91 16.02
CA ASP A 283 25.57 -14.21 17.18
C ASP A 283 24.77 -12.98 17.65
N PRO A 284 23.62 -13.17 18.34
CA PRO A 284 22.76 -12.08 18.79
C PRO A 284 23.43 -11.07 19.73
N THR A 285 24.41 -11.50 20.52
CA THR A 285 25.11 -10.61 21.47
C THR A 285 26.04 -9.66 20.72
N THR A 286 26.78 -10.17 19.73
CA THR A 286 27.61 -9.35 18.84
C THR A 286 26.74 -8.40 18.00
N ALA A 287 25.61 -8.88 17.48
CA ALA A 287 24.63 -8.05 16.76
C ALA A 287 24.09 -6.91 17.64
N ALA A 288 23.68 -7.22 18.87
CA ALA A 288 23.19 -6.23 19.82
C ALA A 288 24.25 -5.18 20.20
N ALA A 289 25.53 -5.58 20.30
CA ALA A 289 26.63 -4.65 20.56
C ALA A 289 26.82 -3.65 19.42
N HIS A 290 26.78 -4.11 18.17
CA HIS A 290 26.85 -3.27 16.99
C HIS A 290 25.65 -2.32 16.87
N LEU A 291 24.42 -2.80 17.12
CA LEU A 291 23.23 -1.92 17.16
C LEU A 291 23.32 -0.87 18.28
N ALA A 292 23.83 -1.23 19.45
CA ALA A 292 24.00 -0.28 20.55
C ALA A 292 25.02 0.83 20.24
N GLU A 293 26.02 0.51 19.42
CA GLU A 293 27.02 1.47 18.93
C GLU A 293 26.47 2.32 17.76
N SER A 294 25.70 1.70 16.85
CA SER A 294 24.93 2.39 15.81
C SER A 294 24.04 3.48 16.44
N ALA A 295 23.30 3.12 17.47
CA ALA A 295 22.48 4.06 18.23
C ALA A 295 23.28 5.25 18.76
N ARG A 296 24.42 5.00 19.42
CA ARG A 296 25.29 6.05 19.94
C ARG A 296 25.74 7.04 18.85
N LEU A 297 25.99 6.55 17.64
CA LEU A 297 26.44 7.37 16.52
C LEU A 297 25.27 8.15 15.91
N HIS A 298 24.08 7.54 15.79
CA HIS A 298 22.85 8.23 15.42
C HIS A 298 22.51 9.37 16.41
N GLU A 299 22.69 9.18 17.72
CA GLU A 299 22.56 10.26 18.72
C GLU A 299 23.51 11.44 18.42
N ARG A 300 24.77 11.17 18.06
CA ARG A 300 25.74 12.21 17.70
C ARG A 300 25.42 12.89 16.37
N ALA A 301 24.82 12.15 15.44
CA ALA A 301 24.28 12.68 14.19
C ALA A 301 23.01 13.54 14.41
N ARG A 302 22.46 13.55 15.64
CA ARG A 302 21.14 14.11 15.98
C ARG A 302 19.98 13.44 15.24
N ASP A 303 20.18 12.18 14.83
CA ASP A 303 19.17 11.31 14.23
C ASP A 303 18.65 10.34 15.29
N PHE A 304 17.91 10.90 16.23
CA PHE A 304 17.55 10.17 17.42
C PHE A 304 16.49 9.07 17.16
N ASP A 305 15.64 9.21 16.13
CA ASP A 305 14.65 8.19 15.76
C ASP A 305 15.34 6.90 15.30
N ALA A 306 16.35 7.01 14.43
CA ALA A 306 17.15 5.87 14.01
C ALA A 306 17.92 5.24 15.18
N SER A 307 18.40 6.07 16.12
CA SER A 307 19.03 5.58 17.34
C SER A 307 18.09 4.76 18.23
N LEU A 308 16.84 5.20 18.39
CA LEU A 308 15.86 4.47 19.19
C LEU A 308 15.53 3.13 18.56
N ALA A 309 15.29 3.11 17.24
CA ALA A 309 15.03 1.88 16.50
C ALA A 309 16.17 0.85 16.69
N ASP A 310 17.43 1.32 16.67
CA ASP A 310 18.58 0.46 16.92
C ASP A 310 18.65 -0.07 18.36
N LEU A 311 18.37 0.75 19.36
CA LEU A 311 18.34 0.30 20.76
C LEU A 311 17.22 -0.70 21.02
N GLU A 312 16.03 -0.51 20.44
CA GLU A 312 14.92 -1.46 20.56
C GLU A 312 15.26 -2.80 19.91
N ARG A 313 15.87 -2.77 18.72
CA ARG A 313 16.34 -3.97 18.03
C ARG A 313 17.47 -4.67 18.80
N ALA A 314 18.41 -3.92 19.37
CA ALA A 314 19.47 -4.46 20.23
C ALA A 314 18.88 -5.19 21.44
N ARG A 315 17.89 -4.59 22.11
CA ARG A 315 17.26 -5.16 23.31
C ARG A 315 16.42 -6.41 22.99
N ALA A 316 15.85 -6.49 21.79
CA ALA A 316 15.15 -7.68 21.33
C ALA A 316 16.10 -8.87 21.10
N LEU A 317 17.37 -8.60 20.79
CA LEU A 317 18.42 -9.62 20.58
C LEU A 317 19.15 -9.99 21.88
N ASP A 318 19.34 -9.02 22.79
CA ASP A 318 20.08 -9.18 24.03
C ASP A 318 19.47 -8.31 25.14
N ASP A 319 18.78 -8.93 26.10
CA ASP A 319 18.06 -8.26 27.20
C ASP A 319 19.00 -7.82 28.34
N ARG A 320 20.10 -7.12 27.99
CA ARG A 320 20.99 -6.56 29.00
C ARG A 320 20.38 -5.32 29.63
N ALA A 321 20.55 -5.21 30.95
CA ALA A 321 20.06 -4.08 31.72
C ALA A 321 20.60 -2.72 31.23
N ASP A 322 21.84 -2.67 30.72
CA ASP A 322 22.42 -1.43 30.19
C ASP A 322 21.77 -0.96 28.89
N LEU A 323 21.33 -1.90 28.03
CA LEU A 323 20.55 -1.56 26.83
C LEU A 323 19.17 -1.07 27.22
N ALA A 324 18.49 -1.74 28.16
CA ALA A 324 17.22 -1.26 28.68
C ALA A 324 17.33 0.14 29.31
N GLU A 325 18.39 0.41 30.06
CA GLU A 325 18.67 1.72 30.67
C GLU A 325 19.00 2.78 29.61
N ARG A 326 19.80 2.46 28.58
CA ARG A 326 20.08 3.37 27.46
C ARG A 326 18.86 3.60 26.58
N THR A 327 18.06 2.59 26.27
CA THR A 327 16.77 2.75 25.58
C THR A 327 15.87 3.64 26.43
N ALA A 328 15.79 3.42 27.74
CA ALA A 328 15.00 4.25 28.64
C ALA A 328 15.53 5.70 28.74
N ALA A 329 16.85 5.92 28.74
CA ALA A 329 17.47 7.23 28.80
C ALA A 329 17.42 7.98 27.46
N LEU A 330 17.57 7.27 26.34
CA LEU A 330 17.38 7.84 25.01
C LEU A 330 15.91 8.11 24.78
N LEU A 331 15.00 7.20 25.19
CA LEU A 331 13.59 7.51 25.30
C LEU A 331 13.42 8.71 26.24
N GLU A 332 14.08 8.85 27.38
CA GLU A 332 13.97 10.07 28.22
C GLU A 332 14.52 11.34 27.53
N HIS A 333 15.45 11.19 26.58
CA HIS A 333 16.03 12.27 25.79
C HIS A 333 15.14 12.67 24.60
N LEU A 334 14.66 11.68 23.84
CA LEU A 334 13.75 11.73 22.68
C LEU A 334 12.32 12.01 23.09
N ALA A 335 11.82 11.13 23.93
CA ALA A 335 10.72 11.36 24.81
C ALA A 335 11.24 12.32 25.91
N HIS A 336 11.28 13.58 25.50
CA HIS A 336 10.55 14.63 26.21
C HIS A 336 9.12 14.18 26.56
N TYR A 337 8.94 13.08 27.28
CA TYR A 337 7.66 12.42 27.50
C TYR A 337 7.46 12.14 28.97
N ASP A 338 8.45 11.66 29.72
CA ASP A 338 8.34 11.60 31.19
C ASP A 338 8.76 12.91 31.86
N ALA A 339 9.87 13.53 31.44
CA ALA A 339 10.21 14.90 31.83
C ALA A 339 9.18 15.95 31.37
N MET A 340 8.38 15.65 30.32
CA MET A 340 7.32 16.56 29.85
C MET A 340 5.89 16.13 30.14
N ARG A 341 5.64 14.89 30.57
CA ARG A 341 4.50 14.59 31.47
C ARG A 341 4.63 15.36 32.77
N ALA A 342 5.86 15.62 33.21
CA ALA A 342 6.17 16.53 34.31
C ALA A 342 6.17 18.01 33.93
N LEU A 343 6.28 18.38 32.63
CA LEU A 343 6.06 19.77 32.24
C LEU A 343 4.63 20.18 32.60
N PRO A 344 4.46 21.34 33.26
CA PRO A 344 3.15 21.88 33.58
C PRO A 344 2.27 21.90 32.34
N ALA A 345 0.96 21.68 32.53
CA ALA A 345 -0.01 21.65 31.43
C ALA A 345 0.08 22.88 30.51
N GLU A 346 0.55 24.03 31.01
CA GLU A 346 0.81 25.23 30.19
C GLU A 346 1.85 25.03 29.07
N HIS A 347 2.89 24.22 29.26
CA HIS A 347 3.89 24.00 28.20
C HIS A 347 3.38 23.03 27.13
N ARG A 348 2.48 22.11 27.53
CA ARG A 348 1.78 21.21 26.61
C ARG A 348 0.60 21.89 25.92
N ARG A 349 -0.04 22.89 26.54
CA ARG A 349 -1.19 23.61 25.97
C ARG A 349 -0.77 24.77 25.07
N GLY A 350 0.52 25.13 25.04
CA GLY A 350 0.98 26.40 24.48
C GLY A 350 0.78 27.53 25.49
N PRO A 351 1.41 28.69 25.28
CA PRO A 351 1.38 29.76 26.27
C PRO A 351 -0.06 30.13 26.64
N ALA A 352 -0.32 30.22 27.95
CA ALA A 352 -1.62 30.62 28.46
C ALA A 352 -2.00 31.99 27.88
N GLY A 353 -3.21 32.10 27.32
CA GLY A 353 -3.71 33.34 26.72
C GLY A 353 -3.57 33.44 25.20
N VAL A 354 -3.00 32.43 24.52
CA VAL A 354 -3.13 32.35 23.05
C VAL A 354 -4.56 31.99 22.69
N ALA A 355 -5.14 32.72 21.74
CA ALA A 355 -6.47 32.43 21.23
C ALA A 355 -6.51 31.03 20.61
N THR A 356 -7.45 30.20 21.05
CA THR A 356 -7.71 28.89 20.45
C THR A 356 -9.12 28.85 19.90
N HIS A 357 -9.27 28.40 18.67
CA HIS A 357 -10.56 28.16 18.05
C HIS A 357 -10.73 26.66 17.85
N GLU A 358 -11.74 26.08 18.50
CA GLU A 358 -12.01 24.65 18.40
C GLU A 358 -13.22 24.41 17.51
N LEU A 359 -13.00 23.67 16.42
CA LEU A 359 -14.01 23.22 15.48
C LEU A 359 -14.40 21.81 15.92
N ARG A 360 -15.52 21.69 16.65
CA ARG A 360 -16.03 20.39 17.10
C ARG A 360 -17.10 19.90 16.15
N PHE A 361 -16.77 18.91 15.33
CA PHE A 361 -17.72 18.33 14.39
C PHE A 361 -18.67 17.32 15.05
N VAL A 362 -18.48 16.98 16.33
CA VAL A 362 -19.35 16.01 17.02
C VAL A 362 -20.75 16.59 17.31
N HIS A 363 -20.88 17.89 17.52
CA HIS A 363 -22.15 18.50 17.97
C HIS A 363 -22.85 19.27 16.86
N ASP A 364 -22.21 20.34 16.37
CA ASP A 364 -22.75 21.20 15.32
C ASP A 364 -21.61 21.55 14.37
N LEU A 365 -21.93 21.71 13.09
CA LEU A 365 -20.99 22.33 12.17
C LEU A 365 -20.82 23.81 12.56
N PRO A 366 -19.58 24.26 12.80
CA PRO A 366 -19.32 25.67 13.05
C PRO A 366 -19.90 26.50 11.92
N ASP A 367 -20.52 27.64 12.23
CA ASP A 367 -20.99 28.59 11.21
C ASP A 367 -19.81 29.35 10.59
N LEU A 368 -18.93 28.58 9.95
CA LEU A 368 -17.75 29.00 9.25
C LEU A 368 -17.96 28.72 7.78
N ALA A 369 -17.55 29.68 6.96
CA ALA A 369 -17.55 29.47 5.54
C ALA A 369 -16.25 28.74 5.17
N TRP A 370 -16.33 27.43 5.02
CA TRP A 370 -15.30 26.70 4.31
C TRP A 370 -15.56 26.81 2.81
N GLU A 371 -14.51 26.72 2.01
CA GLU A 371 -14.58 26.45 0.59
C GLU A 371 -14.46 24.93 0.40
N VAL A 372 -15.52 24.34 -0.14
CA VAL A 372 -15.70 22.89 -0.18
C VAL A 372 -15.92 22.48 -1.64
N PRO A 373 -14.86 22.17 -2.40
CA PRO A 373 -15.00 21.59 -3.72
C PRO A 373 -15.70 20.22 -3.70
N THR A 374 -15.59 19.46 -2.61
CA THR A 374 -16.07 18.07 -2.52
C THR A 374 -16.95 17.85 -1.28
N ALA A 375 -18.04 17.09 -1.40
CA ALA A 375 -19.01 16.95 -0.32
C ALA A 375 -18.44 16.20 0.91
N PHE A 376 -18.61 16.78 2.10
CA PHE A 376 -18.45 16.09 3.39
C PHE A 376 -19.80 15.59 3.91
N GLU A 377 -19.78 14.53 4.70
CA GLU A 377 -20.95 14.08 5.45
C GLU A 377 -20.74 14.41 6.94
N HIS A 378 -21.60 15.24 7.50
CA HIS A 378 -21.62 15.44 8.94
C HIS A 378 -22.53 14.40 9.55
N VAL A 379 -21.99 13.59 10.47
CA VAL A 379 -22.74 12.57 11.20
C VAL A 379 -22.94 13.10 12.63
N PRO A 380 -24.15 13.58 12.98
CA PRO A 380 -24.41 14.15 14.30
C PRO A 380 -24.06 13.17 15.42
N GLY A 381 -23.29 13.63 16.40
CA GLY A 381 -22.81 12.80 17.52
C GLY A 381 -21.53 12.02 17.22
N GLU A 382 -21.06 11.97 15.97
CA GLU A 382 -19.87 11.21 15.58
C GLU A 382 -18.75 12.14 15.08
N GLY A 383 -19.04 13.04 14.13
CA GLY A 383 -18.04 13.93 13.54
C GLY A 383 -18.31 14.28 12.08
N LEU A 384 -17.27 14.78 11.39
CA LEU A 384 -17.26 15.00 9.95
C LEU A 384 -16.66 13.77 9.27
N HIS A 385 -17.49 12.98 8.62
CA HIS A 385 -17.08 11.82 7.84
C HIS A 385 -16.50 12.28 6.50
N VAL A 386 -15.25 11.88 6.25
CA VAL A 386 -14.47 12.21 5.07
C VAL A 386 -14.26 10.91 4.29
N VAL A 387 -14.94 10.80 3.16
CA VAL A 387 -14.72 9.72 2.18
C VAL A 387 -14.21 10.37 0.91
N ALA A 388 -12.97 10.09 0.55
CA ALA A 388 -12.30 10.71 -0.59
C ALA A 388 -11.24 9.82 -1.20
N SER A 389 -10.91 10.10 -2.45
CA SER A 389 -9.81 9.51 -3.21
C SER A 389 -8.69 10.53 -3.41
N SER A 390 -7.49 10.06 -3.71
CA SER A 390 -6.34 10.93 -3.99
C SER A 390 -6.57 11.84 -5.21
N GLY A 391 -7.46 11.45 -6.13
CA GLY A 391 -7.86 12.24 -7.29
C GLY A 391 -8.76 13.42 -6.93
N ASP A 392 -9.41 13.40 -5.76
CA ASP A 392 -10.22 14.53 -5.28
C ASP A 392 -9.34 15.72 -4.85
N GLY A 393 -8.07 15.48 -4.50
CA GLY A 393 -7.11 16.53 -4.20
C GLY A 393 -7.53 17.37 -2.98
N LEU A 394 -7.90 18.63 -3.20
CA LEU A 394 -8.38 19.53 -2.14
C LEU A 394 -9.84 19.21 -1.81
N LEU A 395 -10.15 18.93 -0.55
CA LEU A 395 -11.50 18.64 -0.09
C LEU A 395 -12.18 19.83 0.58
N ALA A 396 -11.43 20.51 1.46
CA ALA A 396 -11.89 21.68 2.19
C ALA A 396 -10.76 22.68 2.37
N ARG A 397 -11.12 23.96 2.31
CA ARG A 397 -10.24 25.08 2.65
C ARG A 397 -10.96 26.02 3.61
N LEU A 398 -10.34 26.36 4.73
CA LEU A 398 -10.84 27.35 5.68
C LEU A 398 -9.83 28.51 5.72
N PRO A 399 -10.17 29.70 5.21
CA PRO A 399 -9.31 30.88 5.32
C PRO A 399 -9.16 31.31 6.78
N LEU A 400 -7.92 31.60 7.18
CA LEU A 400 -7.53 31.94 8.54
C LEU A 400 -6.64 33.18 8.53
N ARG A 401 -6.68 33.93 9.62
CA ARG A 401 -5.71 34.98 9.91
C ARG A 401 -4.93 34.64 11.16
N ARG A 402 -3.61 34.82 11.11
CA ARG A 402 -2.74 34.70 12.26
C ARG A 402 -3.05 35.82 13.28
N THR A 403 -3.28 35.44 14.53
CA THR A 403 -3.57 36.37 15.63
C THR A 403 -2.52 36.34 16.74
N GLY A 404 -1.58 35.39 16.69
CA GLY A 404 -0.51 35.26 17.68
C GLY A 404 0.81 34.79 17.08
N GLU A 405 1.87 34.91 17.88
CA GLU A 405 3.19 34.38 17.51
C GLU A 405 3.19 32.86 17.44
N VAL A 406 2.39 32.22 18.29
CA VAL A 406 2.21 30.77 18.32
C VAL A 406 1.10 30.36 17.36
N VAL A 407 1.42 29.56 16.35
CA VAL A 407 0.49 29.10 15.33
C VAL A 407 0.47 27.58 15.32
N GLY A 408 -0.70 26.95 15.27
CA GLY A 408 -0.75 25.50 15.17
C GLY A 408 -2.12 24.92 14.89
N VAL A 409 -2.09 23.66 14.48
CA VAL A 409 -3.26 22.83 14.23
C VAL A 409 -3.17 21.56 15.06
N GLU A 410 -4.27 21.18 15.68
CA GLU A 410 -4.47 19.91 16.37
C GLU A 410 -5.69 19.21 15.76
N VAL A 411 -5.59 17.92 15.49
CA VAL A 411 -6.61 17.10 14.82
C VAL A 411 -6.91 15.87 15.68
N ASP A 412 -8.19 15.52 15.79
CA ASP A 412 -8.66 14.26 16.40
C ASP A 412 -9.49 13.52 15.35
N LEU A 413 -8.97 12.39 14.92
CA LEU A 413 -9.53 11.52 13.89
C LEU A 413 -9.85 10.17 14.51
N ASP A 414 -10.96 9.58 14.10
CA ASP A 414 -11.36 8.22 14.46
C ASP A 414 -11.69 7.43 13.19
N GLY A 415 -11.72 6.11 13.30
CA GLY A 415 -12.23 5.27 12.21
C GLY A 415 -11.37 5.25 10.94
N LEU A 416 -10.10 5.62 11.00
CA LEU A 416 -9.28 5.75 9.79
C LEU A 416 -9.10 4.40 9.07
N VAL A 417 -9.69 4.29 7.89
CA VAL A 417 -9.46 3.25 6.88
C VAL A 417 -8.85 3.93 5.66
N ALA A 418 -7.67 3.49 5.22
CA ALA A 418 -6.97 4.13 4.14
C ALA A 418 -6.23 3.09 3.30
N GLU A 419 -6.40 3.18 1.99
CA GLU A 419 -5.70 2.34 1.02
C GLU A 419 -4.25 2.81 0.90
N ALA A 420 -3.33 1.88 0.65
CA ALA A 420 -1.93 2.24 0.47
C ALA A 420 -1.77 3.24 -0.68
N GLY A 421 -0.90 4.23 -0.46
CA GLY A 421 -0.69 5.33 -1.42
C GLY A 421 -1.64 6.52 -1.23
N ALA A 422 -2.82 6.34 -0.63
CA ALA A 422 -3.68 7.48 -0.30
C ALA A 422 -3.15 8.22 0.93
N ARG A 423 -2.93 9.53 0.87
CA ARG A 423 -2.40 10.32 1.99
C ARG A 423 -3.38 11.41 2.39
N LEU A 424 -3.77 11.45 3.66
CA LEU A 424 -4.58 12.53 4.21
C LEU A 424 -3.67 13.63 4.74
N HIS A 425 -3.87 14.86 4.26
CA HIS A 425 -3.15 16.05 4.70
C HIS A 425 -4.14 17.01 5.37
N LEU A 426 -3.83 17.42 6.60
CA LEU A 426 -4.49 18.53 7.30
C LEU A 426 -3.44 19.60 7.59
N THR A 427 -3.35 20.60 6.71
CA THR A 427 -2.20 21.54 6.67
C THR A 427 -2.64 22.99 6.67
N LEU A 428 -1.91 23.82 7.41
CA LEU A 428 -1.96 25.27 7.35
C LEU A 428 -1.00 25.74 6.25
N ARG A 429 -1.53 26.33 5.18
CA ARG A 429 -0.74 26.86 4.05
C ARG A 429 -0.90 28.37 3.95
N SER A 430 0.13 29.06 3.46
CA SER A 430 0.00 30.48 3.14
C SER A 430 -1.00 30.67 2.00
N SER A 431 -1.83 31.71 2.06
CA SER A 431 -2.75 32.02 0.97
C SER A 431 -2.06 32.53 -0.30
N ASP A 432 -0.84 33.04 -0.16
CA ASP A 432 -0.12 33.75 -1.22
C ASP A 432 0.83 32.83 -2.01
N ASP A 433 1.03 31.60 -1.53
CA ASP A 433 2.00 30.65 -2.08
C ASP A 433 1.43 29.22 -2.03
N ASP A 434 0.83 28.80 -3.15
CA ASP A 434 0.29 27.44 -3.33
C ASP A 434 1.39 26.37 -3.40
N GLU A 435 2.68 26.76 -3.51
CA GLU A 435 3.83 25.85 -3.46
C GLU A 435 4.47 25.79 -2.07
N ALA A 436 4.27 26.81 -1.22
CA ALA A 436 4.79 26.80 0.16
C ALA A 436 4.26 25.60 0.94
N GLU A 437 5.16 24.75 1.41
CA GLU A 437 4.83 23.63 2.28
C GLU A 437 4.25 24.12 3.62
N GLY A 438 3.16 23.48 4.03
CA GLY A 438 2.37 23.92 5.18
C GLY A 438 2.85 23.37 6.53
N LEU A 439 2.32 23.95 7.61
CA LEU A 439 2.39 23.39 8.96
C LEU A 439 1.19 22.47 9.18
N GLY A 440 1.39 21.18 9.47
CA GLY A 440 0.23 20.30 9.60
C GLY A 440 0.51 18.88 10.02
N ILE A 441 -0.52 18.04 9.82
CA ILE A 441 -0.49 16.61 10.08
C ILE A 441 -0.71 15.87 8.76
N ARG A 442 0.14 14.87 8.50
CA ARG A 442 0.02 13.95 7.37
C ARG A 442 -0.19 12.54 7.88
N ILE A 443 -1.08 11.81 7.24
CA ILE A 443 -1.28 10.39 7.48
C ILE A 443 -1.06 9.66 6.17
N SER A 444 -0.15 8.70 6.20
CA SER A 444 0.27 7.93 5.03
C SER A 444 0.17 6.45 5.38
N PRO A 445 -0.91 5.75 4.98
CA PRO A 445 -0.91 4.30 4.85
C PRO A 445 0.13 3.83 3.82
N TRP A 446 0.87 2.80 4.19
CA TRP A 446 1.79 2.03 3.36
C TRP A 446 1.50 0.55 3.59
N GLY A 447 1.40 -0.26 2.55
CA GLY A 447 1.12 -1.69 2.71
C GLY A 447 0.30 -2.27 1.57
N GLY A 448 -0.23 -3.47 1.79
CA GLY A 448 -0.96 -4.24 0.79
C GLY A 448 -1.53 -5.50 1.40
N ALA A 449 -2.37 -6.22 0.66
CA ALA A 449 -2.87 -7.55 1.04
C ALA A 449 -3.58 -7.66 2.40
N GLY A 450 -4.33 -6.61 2.73
CA GLY A 450 -5.07 -6.56 3.98
C GLY A 450 -4.25 -6.10 5.18
N GLN A 451 -2.95 -5.78 5.04
CA GLN A 451 -2.15 -5.16 6.10
C GLN A 451 -1.64 -3.79 5.67
N VAL A 452 -1.76 -2.79 6.56
CA VAL A 452 -1.35 -1.42 6.27
C VAL A 452 -0.58 -0.88 7.48
N GLU A 453 0.70 -0.56 7.26
CA GLU A 453 1.47 0.31 8.13
C GLU A 453 0.95 1.75 8.01
N ARG A 454 0.69 2.38 9.15
CA ARG A 454 0.20 3.76 9.18
C ARG A 454 1.30 4.66 9.72
N LYS A 455 1.75 5.59 8.89
CA LYS A 455 2.70 6.64 9.26
C LYS A 455 1.95 7.94 9.50
N VAL A 456 2.03 8.47 10.72
CA VAL A 456 1.50 9.80 11.08
C VAL A 456 2.68 10.75 11.24
N SER A 457 2.66 11.89 10.56
CA SER A 457 3.78 12.83 10.54
C SER A 457 3.34 14.27 10.79
N CYS A 458 4.17 15.06 11.46
CA CYS A 458 4.05 16.52 11.45
C CYS A 458 4.83 17.07 10.24
N LEU A 459 4.17 17.96 9.50
CA LEU A 459 4.73 18.68 8.36
C LEU A 459 5.16 20.08 8.78
N ALA A 460 6.34 20.54 8.33
CA ALA A 460 6.83 21.89 8.61
C ALA A 460 7.89 22.37 7.60
N GLY A 461 7.45 23.11 6.58
CA GLY A 461 8.32 23.79 5.61
C GLY A 461 8.86 22.85 4.51
N PRO A 462 9.56 23.40 3.49
CA PRO A 462 9.93 22.70 2.27
C PRO A 462 10.95 21.58 2.49
N GLY A 463 10.54 20.33 2.22
CA GLY A 463 11.38 19.14 2.23
C GLY A 463 10.95 18.08 3.25
N GLU A 464 11.10 16.80 2.87
CA GLU A 464 10.70 15.58 3.60
C GLU A 464 11.38 15.34 4.97
N ARG A 465 11.83 16.39 5.68
CA ARG A 465 12.27 16.25 7.08
C ARG A 465 11.05 16.15 8.01
N ASP A 466 10.16 15.25 7.68
CA ASP A 466 8.96 14.93 8.44
C ASP A 466 9.36 14.34 9.78
N LEU A 467 8.78 14.87 10.87
CA LEU A 467 8.82 14.17 12.15
C LEU A 467 7.67 13.17 12.14
N SER A 468 7.99 11.88 12.10
CA SER A 468 6.99 10.85 11.85
C SER A 468 6.97 9.77 12.92
N VAL A 469 5.80 9.54 13.52
CA VAL A 469 5.50 8.27 14.20
C VAL A 469 5.03 7.30 13.13
N ALA A 470 5.79 6.23 12.92
CA ALA A 470 5.29 5.07 12.21
C ALA A 470 4.85 4.02 13.23
N ARG A 471 3.71 3.38 12.99
CA ARG A 471 3.37 2.13 13.64
C ARG A 471 3.09 1.11 12.54
N SER A 472 3.99 0.14 12.41
CA SER A 472 3.71 -1.10 11.69
C SER A 472 2.69 -1.89 12.50
N LEU A 473 1.42 -1.51 12.38
CA LEU A 473 0.33 -2.38 12.77
C LEU A 473 0.21 -3.41 11.66
N LEU A 474 0.55 -4.67 11.97
CA LEU A 474 0.14 -5.83 11.16
C LEU A 474 -1.38 -6.09 11.24
N ASP A 475 -2.14 -5.05 11.56
CA ASP A 475 -3.58 -5.11 11.71
C ASP A 475 -4.23 -5.01 10.34
N SER A 476 -5.46 -5.50 10.24
CA SER A 476 -6.19 -5.43 8.99
C SER A 476 -6.34 -3.97 8.54
N VAL A 477 -6.38 -3.70 7.22
CA VAL A 477 -6.73 -2.38 6.62
C VAL A 477 -7.93 -1.73 7.33
N ARG A 478 -8.82 -2.56 7.87
CA ARG A 478 -10.12 -2.22 8.46
C ARG A 478 -10.08 -1.91 9.96
N THR A 479 -8.97 -2.11 10.64
CA THR A 479 -8.91 -1.86 12.08
C THR A 479 -8.93 -0.35 12.28
N PRO A 480 -10.01 0.24 12.81
CA PRO A 480 -10.10 1.68 12.96
C PRO A 480 -9.02 2.13 13.95
N SER A 481 -8.22 3.11 13.54
CA SER A 481 -7.24 3.75 14.43
C SER A 481 -7.73 5.13 14.83
N ARG A 482 -7.43 5.49 16.08
CA ARG A 482 -7.58 6.86 16.55
C ARG A 482 -6.27 7.60 16.35
N VAL A 483 -6.32 8.72 15.65
CA VAL A 483 -5.17 9.59 15.42
C VAL A 483 -5.41 10.92 16.10
N GLN A 484 -4.48 11.31 16.97
CA GLN A 484 -4.43 12.67 17.51
C GLN A 484 -3.12 13.28 17.06
N GLY A 485 -3.15 14.38 16.32
CA GLY A 485 -1.94 15.02 15.84
C GLY A 485 -1.96 16.48 16.17
N ARG A 486 -0.86 17.03 16.66
CA ARG A 486 -0.67 18.46 16.85
C ARG A 486 0.65 18.91 16.28
N ALA A 487 0.59 19.91 15.41
CA ALA A 487 1.75 20.60 14.86
C ALA A 487 1.63 22.09 15.16
N LEU A 488 2.64 22.65 15.82
CA LEU A 488 2.63 24.03 16.30
C LEU A 488 4.00 24.67 16.16
N VAL A 489 4.05 25.94 15.76
CA VAL A 489 5.26 26.76 15.76
C VAL A 489 5.16 27.75 16.92
N ASP A 490 6.10 27.67 17.87
CA ASP A 490 6.25 28.59 19.00
C ASP A 490 7.64 29.24 18.94
N ARG A 491 7.68 30.52 18.58
CA ARG A 491 8.91 31.34 18.55
C ARG A 491 10.06 30.69 17.76
N GLY A 492 9.72 30.09 16.62
CA GLY A 492 10.68 29.44 15.73
C GLY A 492 11.01 27.98 16.11
N ASP A 493 10.32 27.39 17.09
CA ASP A 493 10.38 25.94 17.33
C ASP A 493 9.12 25.27 16.77
N LEU A 494 9.30 24.19 16.02
CA LEU A 494 8.24 23.22 15.73
C LEU A 494 8.03 22.32 16.95
N VAL A 495 6.79 22.26 17.40
CA VAL A 495 6.26 21.35 18.42
C VAL A 495 5.32 20.36 17.73
N CYS A 496 5.68 19.09 17.79
CA CYS A 496 4.93 17.98 17.23
C CYS A 496 4.48 17.06 18.39
N ASP A 497 3.18 16.81 18.53
CA ASP A 497 2.61 15.85 19.49
C ASP A 497 1.66 14.93 18.71
N LEU A 498 2.09 13.69 18.49
CA LEU A 498 1.38 12.70 17.70
C LEU A 498 0.98 11.54 18.60
N ALA A 499 -0.27 11.11 18.52
CA ALA A 499 -0.76 9.89 19.10
C ALA A 499 -1.43 9.04 18.02
N LEU A 500 -1.02 7.77 17.92
CA LEU A 500 -1.64 6.76 17.09
C LEU A 500 -2.02 5.59 18.01
N ASP A 501 -3.30 5.52 18.34
CA ASP A 501 -3.85 4.62 19.37
C ASP A 501 -3.15 4.78 20.72
N SER A 502 -2.37 3.77 21.14
CA SER A 502 -1.60 3.78 22.39
C SER A 502 -0.19 4.36 22.23
N LEU A 503 0.33 4.50 21.01
CA LEU A 503 1.62 5.12 20.77
C LEU A 503 1.48 6.63 20.79
N ARG A 504 2.42 7.30 21.44
CA ARG A 504 2.48 8.76 21.45
C ARG A 504 3.92 9.22 21.38
N MET A 505 4.15 10.26 20.61
CA MET A 505 5.42 10.92 20.42
C MET A 505 5.21 12.41 20.65
N PHE A 506 6.16 13.03 21.32
CA PHE A 506 6.27 14.47 21.39
C PHE A 506 7.68 14.87 20.99
N VAL A 507 7.81 15.83 20.08
CA VAL A 507 9.09 16.40 19.66
C VAL A 507 8.99 17.93 19.65
N ARG A 508 10.02 18.62 20.16
CA ARG A 508 10.21 20.05 19.98
C ARG A 508 11.58 20.29 19.36
N ARG A 509 11.65 21.00 18.22
CA ARG A 509 12.91 21.33 17.56
C ARG A 509 12.85 22.72 16.92
N PRO A 510 13.98 23.41 16.75
CA PRO A 510 14.03 24.63 15.94
C PRO A 510 13.53 24.34 14.51
N ALA A 511 12.70 25.23 13.98
CA ALA A 511 12.17 25.18 12.63
C ALA A 511 12.14 26.59 12.03
N SER A 512 12.70 26.74 10.82
CA SER A 512 12.72 28.01 10.09
C SER A 512 11.42 28.22 9.29
N VAL A 513 10.27 27.91 9.89
CA VAL A 513 8.97 28.04 9.24
C VAL A 513 8.28 29.29 9.77
N ASP A 514 8.11 30.29 8.91
CA ASP A 514 7.18 31.37 9.17
C ASP A 514 5.90 31.10 8.37
N PRO A 515 4.78 30.72 9.02
CA PRO A 515 3.54 30.39 8.33
C PRO A 515 2.90 31.62 7.63
N GLY A 516 3.42 32.84 7.83
CA GLY A 516 2.85 34.05 7.25
C GLY A 516 1.68 34.62 8.06
N GLN A 517 0.99 35.62 7.50
CA GLN A 517 -0.14 36.32 8.16
C GLN A 517 -1.49 35.77 7.73
N ASP A 518 -1.68 35.61 6.43
CA ASP A 518 -2.89 35.06 5.84
C ASP A 518 -2.64 33.59 5.47
N LEU A 519 -3.47 32.73 6.04
CA LEU A 519 -3.31 31.29 6.08
C LEU A 519 -4.60 30.62 5.62
N ALA A 520 -4.52 29.35 5.25
CA ALA A 520 -5.68 28.50 5.07
C ALA A 520 -5.42 27.13 5.67
N LEU A 521 -6.40 26.62 6.44
CA LEU A 521 -6.43 25.20 6.77
C LEU A 521 -6.99 24.45 5.55
N GLU A 522 -6.16 23.61 4.95
CA GLU A 522 -6.52 22.71 3.86
C GLU A 522 -6.64 21.28 4.36
N ILE A 523 -7.72 20.62 3.97
CA ILE A 523 -7.89 19.17 4.07
C ILE A 523 -7.74 18.61 2.64
N ARG A 524 -6.74 17.77 2.41
CA ARG A 524 -6.45 17.21 1.09
C ARG A 524 -6.26 15.70 1.19
N VAL A 525 -6.61 14.99 0.12
CA VAL A 525 -6.17 13.62 -0.10
C VAL A 525 -5.26 13.62 -1.32
N LEU A 526 -4.04 13.08 -1.15
CA LEU A 526 -2.98 13.09 -2.14
C LEU A 526 -2.39 11.70 -2.24
N GLY A 527 -1.99 11.27 -3.43
CA GLY A 527 -1.42 9.95 -3.63
C GLY A 527 -0.96 9.78 -5.07
N PRO A 528 -0.02 8.86 -5.33
CA PRO A 528 0.39 8.54 -6.70
C PRO A 528 -0.77 7.90 -7.49
N ASP A 529 -1.63 7.13 -6.81
CA ASP A 529 -2.86 6.57 -7.39
C ASP A 529 -4.05 7.50 -7.11
N PRO A 530 -4.66 8.17 -8.11
CA PRO A 530 -5.83 9.01 -7.92
C PRO A 530 -7.07 8.24 -7.44
N ALA A 531 -7.13 6.92 -7.62
CA ALA A 531 -8.25 6.11 -7.15
C ALA A 531 -8.13 5.71 -5.67
N ALA A 532 -6.92 5.73 -5.11
CA ALA A 532 -6.66 5.27 -3.75
C ALA A 532 -7.46 6.09 -2.72
N ARG A 533 -8.17 5.40 -1.82
CA ARG A 533 -9.20 5.97 -0.97
C ARG A 533 -8.80 6.12 0.49
N ILE A 534 -9.43 7.10 1.13
CA ILE A 534 -9.45 7.31 2.57
C ILE A 534 -10.90 7.45 3.03
N ASP A 535 -11.21 6.75 4.10
CA ASP A 535 -12.40 6.90 4.92
C ASP A 535 -11.95 7.23 6.35
N VAL A 536 -12.36 8.40 6.86
CA VAL A 536 -12.02 8.83 8.21
C VAL A 536 -13.12 9.69 8.83
N LEU A 537 -13.28 9.57 10.15
CA LEU A 537 -14.17 10.42 10.93
C LEU A 537 -13.37 11.53 11.62
N LEU A 538 -13.45 12.76 11.10
CA LEU A 538 -12.85 13.94 11.71
C LEU A 538 -13.73 14.47 12.84
N ARG A 539 -13.30 14.26 14.09
CA ARG A 539 -14.07 14.67 15.28
C ARG A 539 -13.88 16.13 15.63
N SER A 540 -12.64 16.60 15.59
CA SER A 540 -12.33 18.00 15.88
C SER A 540 -11.05 18.47 15.22
N VAL A 541 -11.03 19.77 14.93
CA VAL A 541 -9.80 20.52 14.62
C VAL A 541 -9.70 21.67 15.60
N ARG A 542 -8.58 21.79 16.30
CA ARG A 542 -8.27 22.93 17.16
C ARG A 542 -7.16 23.78 16.52
N LEU A 543 -7.46 25.05 16.33
CA LEU A 543 -6.56 26.05 15.79
C LEU A 543 -6.00 26.89 16.93
N THR A 544 -4.69 27.12 16.95
CA THR A 544 -4.00 27.94 17.96
C THR A 544 -3.38 29.16 17.31
N GLY A 545 -3.66 30.35 17.85
CA GLY A 545 -3.19 31.65 17.34
C GLY A 545 -3.69 31.99 15.93
N LEU A 546 -4.85 31.46 15.58
CA LEU A 546 -5.48 31.58 14.27
C LEU A 546 -6.95 31.91 14.46
N GLU A 547 -7.46 32.89 13.74
CA GLU A 547 -8.87 33.26 13.70
C GLU A 547 -9.44 32.93 12.32
N PRO A 548 -10.53 32.15 12.23
CA PRO A 548 -11.21 31.94 10.96
C PRO A 548 -11.73 33.24 10.36
N LEU A 549 -11.44 33.47 9.09
CA LEU A 549 -11.93 34.64 8.39
C LEU A 549 -13.37 34.41 7.90
N PRO A 550 -14.26 35.39 8.02
CA PRO A 550 -15.56 35.32 7.38
C PRO A 550 -15.36 35.38 5.87
N VAL A 551 -15.77 34.34 5.15
CA VAL A 551 -15.70 34.34 3.69
C VAL A 551 -16.77 35.25 3.12
N ALA A 552 -16.44 35.94 2.03
CA ALA A 552 -17.36 36.80 1.31
C ALA A 552 -18.66 36.05 0.98
N GLN A 553 -19.81 36.70 1.22
CA GLN A 553 -21.13 36.15 0.86
C GLN A 553 -21.13 35.80 -0.65
N GLY A 554 -21.04 34.52 -0.99
CA GLY A 554 -21.03 34.04 -2.38
C GLY A 554 -20.09 32.87 -2.64
N ALA A 555 -18.95 32.78 -1.97
CA ALA A 555 -18.16 31.55 -1.97
C ALA A 555 -18.94 30.49 -1.19
N GLY A 556 -18.96 29.26 -1.68
CA GLY A 556 -19.83 28.19 -1.19
C GLY A 556 -19.59 27.90 0.29
N ARG A 557 -20.29 28.62 1.18
CA ARG A 557 -20.36 28.35 2.62
C ARG A 557 -20.57 26.85 2.76
N LEU A 558 -19.86 26.21 3.68
CA LEU A 558 -20.07 24.82 4.06
C LEU A 558 -21.51 24.69 4.56
N VAL A 559 -22.45 24.51 3.64
CA VAL A 559 -23.85 24.38 3.96
C VAL A 559 -24.13 22.89 4.05
N VAL A 560 -23.41 22.21 4.94
CA VAL A 560 -23.45 20.74 5.09
C VAL A 560 -24.79 20.24 5.67
N GLU A 561 -25.71 21.13 6.09
CA GLU A 561 -27.11 20.73 6.33
C GLU A 561 -28.18 21.72 5.84
N ARG A 562 -27.83 22.96 5.48
CA ARG A 562 -28.83 23.99 5.10
C ARG A 562 -29.09 24.17 3.60
N ARG A 563 -28.17 23.84 2.67
CA ARG A 563 -28.42 24.05 1.22
C ARG A 563 -29.27 22.94 0.67
N TYR A 564 -29.23 21.78 1.28
CA TYR A 564 -30.08 20.67 0.88
C TYR A 564 -31.56 21.02 0.96
N ARG A 565 -31.99 21.86 1.90
CA ARG A 565 -33.39 22.28 2.03
C ARG A 565 -33.84 23.27 0.95
N ASP A 566 -32.97 24.22 0.57
CA ASP A 566 -33.33 25.34 -0.31
C ASP A 566 -32.85 25.16 -1.77
N ALA A 567 -31.84 24.33 -2.03
CA ALA A 567 -31.31 24.02 -3.38
C ALA A 567 -31.98 22.81 -4.02
N LEU A 568 -32.82 22.08 -3.28
CA LEU A 568 -33.58 20.93 -3.78
C LEU A 568 -34.33 21.21 -5.11
N PRO A 569 -34.96 22.40 -5.31
CA PRO A 569 -35.57 22.76 -6.59
C PRO A 569 -34.58 22.96 -7.75
N ASP A 570 -33.34 23.36 -7.44
CA ASP A 570 -32.32 23.77 -8.42
C ASP A 570 -31.34 22.63 -8.78
N LEU A 571 -31.36 21.51 -8.05
CA LEU A 571 -30.55 20.33 -8.38
C LEU A 571 -31.13 19.64 -9.62
N GLU A 572 -30.53 19.85 -10.79
CA GLU A 572 -30.98 19.21 -12.04
C GLU A 572 -30.73 17.69 -12.06
N ASP A 573 -29.68 17.22 -11.38
CA ASP A 573 -29.39 15.79 -11.26
C ASP A 573 -30.32 15.12 -10.23
N PRO A 574 -31.21 14.23 -10.65
CA PRO A 574 -32.16 13.58 -9.76
C PRO A 574 -31.49 12.62 -8.77
N LEU A 575 -30.34 12.03 -9.12
CA LEU A 575 -29.61 11.14 -8.21
C LEU A 575 -28.99 11.92 -7.05
N THR A 576 -28.32 13.03 -7.36
CA THR A 576 -27.86 13.97 -6.34
C THR A 576 -29.04 14.43 -5.49
N ARG A 577 -30.15 14.87 -6.11
CA ARG A 577 -31.36 15.30 -5.37
C ARG A 577 -31.92 14.22 -4.46
N MET A 578 -31.87 12.96 -4.86
CA MET A 578 -32.28 11.83 -4.05
C MET A 578 -31.34 11.56 -2.88
N GLU A 579 -30.01 11.59 -3.09
CA GLU A 579 -29.02 11.50 -2.01
C GLU A 579 -29.25 12.61 -0.97
N VAL A 580 -29.50 13.82 -1.46
CA VAL A 580 -29.87 14.99 -0.64
C VAL A 580 -31.12 14.72 0.21
N LEU A 581 -32.19 14.19 -0.40
CA LEU A 581 -33.44 13.89 0.28
C LEU A 581 -33.29 12.75 1.31
N GLY A 582 -32.47 11.75 0.97
CA GLY A 582 -32.07 10.67 1.85
C GLY A 582 -31.35 11.16 3.10
N ARG A 583 -30.27 11.92 2.89
CA ARG A 583 -29.43 12.50 3.96
C ARG A 583 -30.22 13.45 4.87
N SER A 584 -31.25 14.12 4.35
CA SER A 584 -32.11 15.01 5.14
C SER A 584 -33.26 14.30 5.87
N ALA A 585 -33.26 12.96 5.92
CA ALA A 585 -34.32 12.11 6.49
C ALA A 585 -35.72 12.35 5.88
N ARG A 586 -35.80 12.93 4.67
CA ARG A 586 -37.04 13.15 3.92
C ARG A 586 -37.33 11.95 3.03
N LEU A 587 -37.35 10.76 3.64
CA LEU A 587 -37.46 9.49 2.92
C LEU A 587 -38.71 9.44 2.04
N ASP A 588 -39.86 9.97 2.49
CA ASP A 588 -41.08 10.00 1.68
C ASP A 588 -40.98 10.86 0.42
N GLU A 589 -40.09 11.86 0.40
CA GLU A 589 -39.80 12.67 -0.79
C GLU A 589 -38.77 12.00 -1.68
N ALA A 590 -37.70 11.43 -1.10
CA ALA A 590 -36.75 10.60 -1.85
C ALA A 590 -37.48 9.46 -2.57
N ARG A 591 -38.46 8.83 -1.91
CA ARG A 591 -39.35 7.80 -2.48
C ARG A 591 -40.20 8.31 -3.63
N ARG A 592 -40.74 9.53 -3.54
CA ARG A 592 -41.52 10.14 -4.63
C ARG A 592 -40.65 10.48 -5.84
N GLU A 593 -39.47 11.04 -5.61
CA GLU A 593 -38.50 11.28 -6.68
C GLU A 593 -38.09 9.95 -7.33
N TRP A 594 -37.76 8.93 -6.53
CA TRP A 594 -37.43 7.58 -7.01
C TRP A 594 -38.52 6.98 -7.90
N ALA A 595 -39.79 7.07 -7.47
CA ALA A 595 -40.92 6.55 -8.24
C ALA A 595 -41.12 7.28 -9.59
N SER A 596 -40.59 8.49 -9.74
CA SER A 596 -40.64 9.28 -10.97
C SER A 596 -39.40 9.12 -11.87
N LEU A 597 -38.40 8.39 -11.39
CA LEU A 597 -37.07 8.38 -11.95
C LEU A 597 -36.84 7.17 -12.85
N ASP A 598 -36.63 7.43 -14.14
CA ASP A 598 -36.18 6.44 -15.11
C ASP A 598 -34.65 6.40 -15.12
N ILE A 599 -34.05 5.91 -14.03
CA ILE A 599 -32.59 5.86 -13.90
C ILE A 599 -32.08 4.52 -14.43
N SER A 600 -31.13 4.63 -15.36
CA SER A 600 -30.37 3.50 -15.88
C SER A 600 -29.29 3.05 -14.88
N LEU A 601 -28.94 1.75 -14.87
CA LEU A 601 -27.89 1.22 -13.99
C LEU A 601 -26.55 2.00 -14.05
N PRO A 602 -26.06 2.46 -15.22
CA PRO A 602 -24.82 3.24 -15.31
C PRO A 602 -24.81 4.55 -14.52
N GLU A 603 -25.96 5.22 -14.41
CA GLU A 603 -26.08 6.50 -13.69
C GLU A 603 -26.23 6.26 -12.18
N LEU A 604 -27.00 5.24 -11.79
CA LEU A 604 -27.21 4.86 -10.40
C LEU A 604 -25.93 4.30 -9.75
N LEU A 605 -25.07 3.66 -10.54
CA LEU A 605 -23.83 3.05 -10.09
C LEU A 605 -22.96 4.03 -9.28
N PRO A 606 -22.46 5.16 -9.83
CA PRO A 606 -21.69 6.16 -9.08
C PRO A 606 -22.37 6.64 -7.79
N ALA A 607 -23.70 6.79 -7.80
CA ALA A 607 -24.47 7.20 -6.63
C ALA A 607 -24.44 6.14 -5.52
N VAL A 608 -24.65 4.87 -5.89
CA VAL A 608 -24.49 3.71 -4.99
C VAL A 608 -23.05 3.60 -4.48
N ARG A 609 -22.02 3.92 -5.30
CA ARG A 609 -20.61 3.96 -4.86
C ARG A 609 -20.39 4.96 -3.72
N ARG A 610 -21.05 6.11 -3.80
CA ARG A 610 -20.90 7.20 -2.83
C ARG A 610 -21.62 6.91 -1.52
N GLN A 611 -22.80 6.30 -1.56
CA GLN A 611 -23.63 6.03 -0.37
C GLN A 611 -24.36 4.69 -0.43
N PRO A 612 -23.65 3.57 -0.26
CA PRO A 612 -24.23 2.25 -0.47
C PRO A 612 -25.38 1.94 0.48
N GLY A 613 -25.27 2.28 1.77
CA GLY A 613 -26.32 2.01 2.76
C GLY A 613 -27.66 2.68 2.42
N PHE A 614 -27.64 3.99 2.11
CA PHE A 614 -28.84 4.74 1.74
C PHE A 614 -29.52 4.15 0.50
N TRP A 615 -28.77 3.95 -0.57
CA TRP A 615 -29.32 3.48 -1.83
C TRP A 615 -29.84 2.05 -1.72
N LEU A 616 -29.16 1.17 -0.99
CA LEU A 616 -29.62 -0.20 -0.74
C LEU A 616 -30.92 -0.24 0.07
N ASP A 617 -31.04 0.57 1.12
CA ASP A 617 -32.26 0.64 1.93
C ASP A 617 -33.44 1.21 1.12
N LEU A 618 -33.19 2.23 0.30
CA LEU A 618 -34.21 2.81 -0.56
C LEU A 618 -34.67 1.81 -1.64
N LEU A 619 -33.72 1.17 -2.34
CA LEU A 619 -33.98 0.12 -3.32
C LEU A 619 -34.80 -1.02 -2.72
N ARG A 620 -34.51 -1.43 -1.49
CA ARG A 620 -35.31 -2.46 -0.79
C ARG A 620 -36.75 -2.04 -0.57
N SER A 621 -36.97 -0.79 -0.18
CA SER A 621 -38.32 -0.31 0.12
C SER A 621 -39.16 -0.06 -1.13
N GLU A 622 -38.56 0.46 -2.20
CA GLU A 622 -39.31 0.99 -3.34
C GLU A 622 -39.15 0.21 -4.65
N ALA A 623 -38.04 -0.51 -4.83
CA ALA A 623 -37.78 -1.29 -6.04
C ALA A 623 -37.07 -2.62 -5.70
N PRO A 624 -37.67 -3.47 -4.85
CA PRO A 624 -37.04 -4.72 -4.40
C PRO A 624 -36.64 -5.62 -5.58
N ASP A 625 -37.37 -5.56 -6.69
CA ASP A 625 -37.09 -6.34 -7.90
C ASP A 625 -35.84 -5.84 -8.67
N ARG A 626 -35.43 -4.58 -8.48
CA ARG A 626 -34.19 -4.00 -9.06
C ARG A 626 -32.97 -4.16 -8.15
N VAL A 627 -33.17 -4.47 -6.87
CA VAL A 627 -32.08 -4.68 -5.91
C VAL A 627 -31.05 -5.67 -6.46
N PRO A 628 -31.39 -6.82 -7.06
CA PRO A 628 -30.37 -7.74 -7.57
C PRO A 628 -29.45 -7.16 -8.65
N GLU A 629 -30.00 -6.39 -9.60
CA GLU A 629 -29.23 -5.76 -10.67
C GLU A 629 -28.30 -4.67 -10.12
N VAL A 630 -28.81 -3.85 -9.20
CA VAL A 630 -28.03 -2.78 -8.57
C VAL A 630 -27.06 -3.32 -7.54
N VAL A 631 -27.39 -4.45 -6.89
CA VAL A 631 -26.48 -5.16 -6.00
C VAL A 631 -25.32 -5.71 -6.82
N ALA A 632 -25.57 -6.48 -7.89
CA ALA A 632 -24.52 -7.00 -8.76
C ALA A 632 -23.59 -5.88 -9.28
N ALA A 633 -24.17 -4.79 -9.76
CA ALA A 633 -23.43 -3.65 -10.30
C ALA A 633 -22.70 -2.85 -9.22
N GLY A 634 -23.41 -2.43 -8.17
CA GLY A 634 -22.92 -1.60 -7.09
C GLY A 634 -21.89 -2.30 -6.21
N TRP A 635 -22.00 -3.62 -6.01
CA TRP A 635 -21.18 -4.35 -5.03
C TRP A 635 -19.74 -4.61 -5.44
N THR A 636 -19.45 -4.70 -6.73
CA THR A 636 -18.08 -4.62 -7.24
C THR A 636 -17.41 -3.34 -6.74
N ILE A 637 -18.20 -2.31 -6.40
CA ILE A 637 -17.69 -1.02 -5.97
C ILE A 637 -17.89 -0.75 -4.47
N VAL A 638 -18.93 -1.27 -3.84
CA VAL A 638 -19.06 -1.22 -2.37
C VAL A 638 -17.96 -2.06 -1.70
N TYR A 639 -17.55 -3.17 -2.32
CA TYR A 639 -16.41 -3.94 -1.82
C TYR A 639 -15.07 -3.28 -2.16
N GLY A 640 -14.98 -2.58 -3.29
CA GLY A 640 -13.87 -1.66 -3.58
C GLY A 640 -13.92 -0.35 -2.77
N SER A 641 -14.95 -0.12 -1.96
CA SER A 641 -15.05 1.05 -1.06
C SER A 641 -14.80 0.71 0.40
N GLY A 642 -14.64 -0.57 0.75
CA GLY A 642 -14.27 -1.00 2.10
C GLY A 642 -15.39 -0.97 3.16
N ASP A 643 -16.61 -0.52 2.84
CA ASP A 643 -17.72 -0.42 3.81
C ASP A 643 -18.51 -1.75 3.94
N SER A 644 -17.87 -2.76 4.54
CA SER A 644 -18.51 -4.05 4.84
C SER A 644 -19.55 -4.00 5.95
N ASP A 645 -19.52 -2.97 6.80
CA ASP A 645 -20.43 -2.85 7.94
C ASP A 645 -21.80 -2.32 7.54
N ALA A 646 -21.89 -1.34 6.62
CA ALA A 646 -23.17 -0.98 6.01
C ALA A 646 -23.77 -2.20 5.31
N VAL A 647 -22.94 -2.94 4.60
CA VAL A 647 -23.26 -4.21 3.94
C VAL A 647 -23.84 -5.26 4.91
N ASP A 648 -23.15 -5.57 6.01
CA ASP A 648 -23.56 -6.61 6.95
C ASP A 648 -24.77 -6.18 7.80
N ARG A 649 -24.90 -4.88 8.10
CA ARG A 649 -26.10 -4.32 8.75
C ARG A 649 -27.31 -4.34 7.83
N SER A 650 -27.08 -4.10 6.54
CA SER A 650 -28.15 -4.00 5.55
C SER A 650 -28.59 -5.39 5.05
N LEU A 651 -27.68 -6.35 4.86
CA LEU A 651 -28.04 -7.70 4.41
C LEU A 651 -28.58 -8.57 5.57
N ASP A 652 -29.87 -8.44 5.86
CA ASP A 652 -30.60 -9.45 6.65
C ASP A 652 -30.45 -10.85 6.02
N ARG A 653 -30.46 -11.90 6.86
CA ARG A 653 -30.37 -13.32 6.49
C ARG A 653 -31.29 -13.67 5.32
N SER A 654 -32.49 -13.10 5.30
CA SER A 654 -33.50 -13.40 4.29
C SER A 654 -33.11 -12.96 2.87
N TRP A 655 -32.14 -12.06 2.70
CA TRP A 655 -31.75 -11.51 1.40
C TRP A 655 -30.59 -12.25 0.76
N ILE A 656 -29.60 -12.69 1.54
CA ILE A 656 -28.52 -13.53 1.03
C ILE A 656 -29.14 -14.72 0.28
N ASP A 657 -30.15 -15.37 0.89
CA ASP A 657 -30.93 -16.47 0.33
C ASP A 657 -31.72 -16.13 -0.96
N ARG A 658 -31.89 -14.85 -1.29
CA ARG A 658 -32.65 -14.37 -2.45
C ARG A 658 -31.79 -13.77 -3.57
N LEU A 659 -30.49 -13.58 -3.34
CA LEU A 659 -29.60 -13.07 -4.38
C LEU A 659 -29.53 -14.07 -5.56
N PRO A 660 -29.62 -13.60 -6.82
CA PRO A 660 -29.49 -14.46 -7.99
C PRO A 660 -28.01 -14.83 -8.16
N ILE A 661 -27.63 -15.99 -7.64
CA ILE A 661 -26.23 -16.45 -7.65
C ILE A 661 -25.72 -16.71 -9.07
N ALA A 662 -26.62 -16.85 -10.06
CA ALA A 662 -26.26 -17.00 -11.47
C ALA A 662 -25.45 -15.81 -12.05
N ASP A 663 -25.40 -14.67 -11.36
CA ASP A 663 -24.52 -13.54 -11.71
C ASP A 663 -23.12 -13.72 -11.09
N GLY A 664 -22.08 -13.63 -11.93
CA GLY A 664 -20.69 -13.87 -11.50
C GLY A 664 -20.16 -12.85 -10.48
N ALA A 665 -20.63 -11.60 -10.51
CA ALA A 665 -20.24 -10.58 -9.54
C ALA A 665 -20.90 -10.86 -8.18
N VAL A 666 -22.18 -11.25 -8.19
CA VAL A 666 -22.92 -11.69 -6.98
C VAL A 666 -22.27 -12.93 -6.36
N ALA A 667 -21.92 -13.93 -7.16
CA ALA A 667 -21.22 -15.12 -6.68
C ALA A 667 -19.85 -14.79 -6.08
N GLY A 668 -19.05 -13.96 -6.76
CA GLY A 668 -17.75 -13.49 -6.25
C GLY A 668 -17.86 -12.75 -4.92
N PHE A 669 -18.93 -11.95 -4.73
CA PHE A 669 -19.22 -11.30 -3.46
C PHE A 669 -19.51 -12.33 -2.35
N LEU A 670 -20.44 -13.25 -2.59
CA LEU A 670 -20.86 -14.23 -1.59
C LEU A 670 -19.67 -15.13 -1.17
N LEU A 671 -18.74 -15.43 -2.08
CA LEU A 671 -17.49 -16.14 -1.78
C LEU A 671 -16.64 -15.38 -0.75
N ARG A 672 -16.45 -14.07 -0.94
CA ARG A 672 -15.70 -13.22 0.00
C ARG A 672 -16.42 -13.09 1.35
N HIS A 673 -17.74 -12.90 1.35
CA HIS A 673 -18.54 -12.83 2.58
C HIS A 673 -18.46 -14.15 3.37
N ALA A 674 -18.62 -15.29 2.71
CA ALA A 674 -18.48 -16.60 3.34
C ALA A 674 -17.06 -16.82 3.91
N SER A 675 -16.03 -16.33 3.22
CA SER A 675 -14.65 -16.37 3.71
C SER A 675 -14.47 -15.50 4.96
N ALA A 676 -15.05 -14.29 4.99
CA ALA A 676 -15.02 -13.41 6.15
C ALA A 676 -15.75 -14.02 7.36
N LEU A 677 -16.93 -14.63 7.14
CA LEU A 677 -17.66 -15.38 8.17
C LEU A 677 -16.82 -16.54 8.73
N SER A 678 -16.12 -17.28 7.87
CA SER A 678 -15.22 -18.36 8.29
C SER A 678 -14.05 -17.84 9.13
N ALA A 679 -13.47 -16.70 8.76
CA ALA A 679 -12.40 -16.05 9.52
C ALA A 679 -12.86 -15.51 10.88
N ALA A 680 -14.13 -15.10 10.99
CA ALA A 680 -14.78 -14.67 12.23
C ALA A 680 -15.32 -15.83 13.09
N ASP A 681 -15.02 -17.08 12.73
CA ASP A 681 -15.48 -18.31 13.39
C ASP A 681 -17.02 -18.52 13.34
N GLU A 682 -17.73 -17.87 12.41
CA GLU A 682 -19.14 -18.13 12.10
C GLU A 682 -19.31 -19.31 11.13
N LEU A 683 -18.69 -20.46 11.45
CA LEU A 683 -18.48 -21.58 10.51
C LEU A 683 -19.76 -22.14 9.89
N GLU A 684 -20.86 -22.30 10.65
CA GLU A 684 -22.12 -22.80 10.08
C GLU A 684 -22.78 -21.81 9.11
N ARG A 685 -22.58 -20.50 9.33
CA ARG A 685 -23.11 -19.47 8.42
C ARG A 685 -22.28 -19.43 7.14
N ALA A 686 -20.96 -19.47 7.26
CA ALA A 686 -20.06 -19.61 6.13
C ALA A 686 -20.40 -20.84 5.29
N ARG A 687 -20.63 -21.99 5.95
CA ARG A 687 -21.01 -23.26 5.33
C ARG A 687 -22.27 -23.14 4.48
N GLN A 688 -23.33 -22.51 5.01
CA GLN A 688 -24.59 -22.31 4.28
C GLN A 688 -24.38 -21.51 2.99
N VAL A 689 -23.63 -20.41 3.07
CA VAL A 689 -23.34 -19.57 1.91
C VAL A 689 -22.48 -20.31 0.89
N PHE A 690 -21.41 -20.99 1.32
CA PHE A 690 -20.56 -21.78 0.41
C PHE A 690 -21.31 -22.93 -0.24
N SER A 691 -22.17 -23.65 0.49
CA SER A 691 -22.96 -24.75 -0.06
C SER A 691 -23.89 -24.25 -1.17
N ARG A 692 -24.57 -23.11 -0.93
CA ARG A 692 -25.46 -22.52 -1.93
C ARG A 692 -24.70 -22.03 -3.17
N LEU A 693 -23.55 -21.39 -2.98
CA LEU A 693 -22.67 -20.98 -4.08
C LEU A 693 -22.19 -22.17 -4.90
N ALA A 694 -21.79 -23.25 -4.24
CA ALA A 694 -21.30 -24.44 -4.89
C ALA A 694 -22.37 -25.10 -5.79
N GLU A 695 -23.66 -24.92 -5.47
CA GLU A 695 -24.79 -25.43 -6.25
C GLU A 695 -25.26 -24.45 -7.34
N GLU A 696 -25.35 -23.16 -7.03
CA GLU A 696 -26.07 -22.17 -7.86
C GLU A 696 -25.18 -21.18 -8.63
N ALA A 697 -23.89 -21.05 -8.28
CA ALA A 697 -23.00 -20.08 -8.92
C ALA A 697 -22.64 -20.46 -10.35
N PRO A 698 -22.14 -19.52 -11.18
CA PRO A 698 -21.54 -19.89 -12.45
C PRO A 698 -20.34 -20.80 -12.20
N VAL A 699 -20.06 -21.69 -13.15
CA VAL A 699 -19.02 -22.73 -13.04
C VAL A 699 -17.68 -22.16 -12.57
N ALA A 700 -17.32 -20.96 -13.03
CA ALA A 700 -16.09 -20.28 -12.66
C ALA A 700 -15.96 -20.00 -11.15
N GLN A 701 -17.07 -19.79 -10.42
CA GLN A 701 -17.09 -19.51 -8.98
C GLN A 701 -17.41 -20.75 -8.13
N GLN A 702 -18.01 -21.79 -8.71
CA GLN A 702 -18.36 -23.01 -7.98
C GLN A 702 -17.11 -23.70 -7.41
N GLY A 703 -16.00 -23.71 -8.15
CA GLY A 703 -14.73 -24.28 -7.68
C GLY A 703 -14.22 -23.65 -6.39
N ASP A 704 -14.16 -22.30 -6.35
CA ASP A 704 -13.80 -21.55 -5.13
C ASP A 704 -14.79 -21.81 -3.99
N ALA A 705 -16.09 -21.96 -4.31
CA ALA A 705 -17.13 -22.21 -3.31
C ALA A 705 -16.96 -23.59 -2.66
N PHE A 706 -16.69 -24.63 -3.46
CA PHE A 706 -16.40 -25.96 -2.96
C PHE A 706 -15.12 -26.00 -2.12
N LEU A 707 -14.11 -25.21 -2.46
CA LEU A 707 -12.87 -25.15 -1.69
C LEU A 707 -13.07 -24.45 -0.34
N GLY A 708 -13.80 -23.33 -0.33
CA GLY A 708 -14.22 -22.67 0.90
C GLY A 708 -15.11 -23.57 1.76
N LEU A 709 -16.02 -24.32 1.15
CA LEU A 709 -16.84 -25.32 1.83
C LEU A 709 -15.96 -26.41 2.46
N ALA A 710 -14.97 -26.93 1.73
CA ALA A 710 -14.05 -27.95 2.24
C ALA A 710 -13.30 -27.44 3.47
N ALA A 711 -12.79 -26.21 3.45
CA ALA A 711 -12.07 -25.61 4.58
C ALA A 711 -12.98 -25.45 5.81
N VAL A 712 -14.23 -25.01 5.60
CA VAL A 712 -15.22 -24.87 6.68
C VAL A 712 -15.61 -26.24 7.26
N GLU A 713 -15.88 -27.25 6.42
CA GLU A 713 -16.22 -28.59 6.89
C GLU A 713 -15.03 -29.24 7.63
N ALA A 714 -13.79 -28.99 7.18
CA ALA A 714 -12.58 -29.43 7.87
C ALA A 714 -12.48 -28.84 9.28
N ARG A 715 -12.66 -27.52 9.41
CA ARG A 715 -12.66 -26.82 10.72
C ARG A 715 -13.82 -27.26 11.63
N LEU A 716 -14.93 -27.69 11.06
CA LEU A 716 -16.06 -28.30 11.79
C LEU A 716 -15.81 -29.77 12.17
N GLY A 717 -14.68 -30.37 11.79
CA GLY A 717 -14.34 -31.77 12.07
C GLY A 717 -15.08 -32.79 11.19
N ARG A 718 -15.61 -32.36 10.04
CA ARG A 718 -16.38 -33.19 9.09
C ARG A 718 -15.52 -33.60 7.90
N THR A 719 -14.54 -34.47 8.18
CA THR A 719 -13.47 -34.83 7.24
C THR A 719 -14.00 -35.46 5.93
N ASP A 720 -15.06 -36.26 5.99
CA ASP A 720 -15.61 -36.91 4.79
C ASP A 720 -16.34 -35.91 3.88
N GLU A 721 -17.07 -34.97 4.46
CA GLU A 721 -17.69 -33.84 3.75
C GLU A 721 -16.62 -32.95 3.12
N ALA A 722 -15.57 -32.61 3.88
CA ALA A 722 -14.45 -31.81 3.41
C ALA A 722 -13.75 -32.47 2.21
N ARG A 723 -13.46 -33.79 2.30
CA ARG A 723 -12.83 -34.54 1.21
C ARG A 723 -13.71 -34.63 -0.03
N ARG A 724 -15.03 -34.78 0.14
CA ARG A 724 -15.99 -34.71 -0.99
C ARG A 724 -15.98 -33.33 -1.65
N ALA A 725 -16.07 -32.26 -0.87
CA ALA A 725 -16.05 -30.90 -1.38
C ALA A 725 -14.72 -30.59 -2.11
N CYS A 726 -13.58 -31.03 -1.57
CA CYS A 726 -12.29 -30.93 -2.26
C CYS A 726 -12.28 -31.65 -3.60
N GLY A 727 -12.77 -32.89 -3.69
CA GLY A 727 -12.85 -33.58 -4.98
C GLY A 727 -13.76 -32.87 -6.00
N HIS A 728 -14.78 -32.13 -5.55
CA HIS A 728 -15.58 -31.27 -6.44
C HIS A 728 -14.81 -30.03 -6.89
N ALA A 729 -14.15 -29.34 -5.95
CA ALA A 729 -13.30 -28.19 -6.26
C ALA A 729 -12.19 -28.57 -7.23
N GLU A 730 -11.49 -29.69 -7.01
CA GLU A 730 -10.43 -30.18 -7.89
C GLU A 730 -10.92 -30.39 -9.32
N ARG A 731 -12.08 -31.03 -9.52
CA ARG A 731 -12.65 -31.24 -10.86
C ARG A 731 -13.10 -29.96 -11.55
N MET A 732 -13.46 -28.93 -10.79
CA MET A 732 -13.94 -27.66 -11.33
C MET A 732 -12.80 -26.68 -11.59
N LEU A 733 -11.77 -26.73 -10.75
CA LEU A 733 -10.57 -25.92 -10.83
C LEU A 733 -9.44 -26.64 -11.58
N SER A 734 -9.66 -27.88 -12.05
CA SER A 734 -8.69 -28.63 -12.84
C SER A 734 -8.35 -27.85 -14.11
N GLY A 735 -7.09 -27.46 -14.26
CA GLY A 735 -6.61 -26.54 -15.30
C GLY A 735 -6.31 -25.12 -14.80
N THR A 736 -6.62 -24.81 -13.54
CA THR A 736 -6.19 -23.58 -12.86
C THR A 736 -5.26 -23.94 -11.70
N PHE A 737 -4.10 -23.28 -11.58
CA PHE A 737 -3.18 -23.44 -10.44
C PHE A 737 -3.76 -22.92 -9.12
N ILE A 738 -5.02 -22.48 -9.10
CA ILE A 738 -5.70 -21.92 -7.92
C ILE A 738 -5.97 -23.01 -6.87
N PHE A 739 -6.29 -24.24 -7.29
CA PHE A 739 -6.64 -25.31 -6.36
C PHE A 739 -5.45 -25.77 -5.49
N PRO A 740 -4.28 -26.16 -6.05
CA PRO A 740 -3.13 -26.58 -5.23
C PRO A 740 -2.71 -25.49 -4.25
N ASP A 741 -2.61 -24.24 -4.70
CA ASP A 741 -2.18 -23.11 -3.89
C ASP A 741 -3.04 -22.88 -2.65
N ARG A 742 -4.36 -22.99 -2.82
CA ARG A 742 -5.33 -22.75 -1.74
C ARG A 742 -5.41 -23.94 -0.79
N VAL A 743 -5.17 -25.16 -1.29
CA VAL A 743 -5.02 -26.35 -0.46
C VAL A 743 -3.76 -26.25 0.40
N ASP A 744 -2.64 -25.82 -0.18
CA ASP A 744 -1.37 -25.69 0.54
C ASP A 744 -1.34 -24.52 1.52
N ALA A 745 -2.05 -23.42 1.22
CA ALA A 745 -2.13 -22.26 2.11
C ALA A 745 -3.01 -22.49 3.36
N ASP A 746 -3.97 -23.43 3.33
CA ASP A 746 -4.79 -23.78 4.49
C ASP A 746 -4.35 -25.16 5.05
N PRO A 747 -3.70 -25.20 6.23
CA PRO A 747 -3.24 -26.46 6.82
C PRO A 747 -4.33 -27.52 6.98
N ALA A 748 -5.59 -27.10 7.19
CA ALA A 748 -6.71 -28.03 7.31
C ALA A 748 -7.10 -28.64 5.97
N LEU A 749 -6.90 -27.92 4.86
CA LEU A 749 -7.11 -28.46 3.52
C LEU A 749 -5.93 -29.34 3.09
N HIS A 750 -4.69 -28.94 3.37
CA HIS A 750 -3.50 -29.70 2.95
C HIS A 750 -3.55 -31.15 3.46
N GLU A 751 -3.93 -31.37 4.73
CA GLU A 751 -4.06 -32.73 5.30
C GLU A 751 -5.18 -33.55 4.64
N ILE A 752 -6.26 -32.92 4.22
CA ILE A 752 -7.47 -33.61 3.73
C ILE A 752 -7.43 -33.82 2.21
N CYS A 753 -6.83 -32.89 1.48
CA CYS A 753 -6.95 -32.73 0.04
C CYS A 753 -5.62 -32.86 -0.70
N GLY A 754 -4.47 -32.82 -0.01
CA GLY A 754 -3.15 -32.98 -0.62
C GLY A 754 -2.71 -34.43 -0.86
N GLY A 755 -3.57 -35.42 -0.55
CA GLY A 755 -3.26 -36.85 -0.58
C GLY A 755 -3.90 -37.64 -1.72
#